data_AF-E3BHU0-F1
#
_entry.id   AF-E3BHU0-F1
#
_cell.length_a   1.000
_cell.length_b   1.000
_cell.length_c   1.000
_cell.angle_alpha   90.00
_cell.angle_beta   90.00
_cell.angle_gamma   90.00
#
_symmetry.space_group_name_H-M   'P 1'
#
loop_
_entity.id
_entity.type
_entity.pdbx_description
1 polymer ?
#
loop_
_entity_poly.entity_id
_entity_poly.type
_entity_poly.pdbx_seq_one_letter_code
_entity_poly.pdbx_strand_id
1 'polypeptide(L)'
;MKKLIALAVVMSASHTSFASEWLESNHLPHYLSYPERLDTVDSKQDQVTRTVSALHVNLNNWIEEQDLYRTKPNTVHIFADTIEISQNFNLLVNNQNIIIFARKIIGRGSPNIVLGKEGAVSSITIIAQDIETPFSVSAHQADGNIKYERVDLKNTSGTSILLAGKNYRKVDLTKNYASSLQLGKDSFSGVINRSFDMAASIYDQEPETSLKMLNWLEESMRKSGNTVANDPVLEDLYLQTLAFQSFAQQSSRKNNFVPYLDRSLYQNKFAAYLDTMMAFEEKRERVMQTHNSIQDKIQNARLAGDNIKDVLKTQNIIIEQSEQNITKLLAGIRDIKAQYNAQELIALSAGTKYRTGVDKWQRDQKVKAGLAVFKALIELGGAISGVFTGNLSAANDLQEQLTKEVPEALDRAKNLVTNIKNITDVIEKVSKTVDGINNLGGEIKTASKLNKLFKKVEEFKFNTPSLSESNLAWDKMLIEVKSNLRYAHEKEIKGAREYLIELEKQILLGKAINAAQLNLIQKQAELVDLILTRKVTIRQSERLNGYIDEAGKDENAQQLMEQELYRMSVHFKRPMFVALSNYVAAYNYWSLSSNSRVKPSLNKPYYEYREDLATIASDYNDALNKFRPGPQPFKVADIIIDDREQINTLATKGEFNFHIPLEQAQFCSFDRVRLDSIRIYLEGKQLPQGKRFNLQIANSGSYQDRHGRNKFNFSAEPMQRSFIYSLDDPTYNTTSVVLDGKLAEQYGLKYFEPTPFSDWSVKVKNFKTSNNDYLKYVERLRVEFEGNAIPNSAACANR
;
A
#
# COMPACT_ATOMS: atom_id res chain seq x y z
N MET A 1 17.17 30.05 -64.20
CA MET A 1 16.69 28.65 -64.04
C MET A 1 16.67 28.37 -62.55
N LYS A 2 15.52 28.43 -61.85
CA LYS A 2 14.50 27.35 -61.73
C LYS A 2 15.20 26.02 -61.37
N LYS A 3 15.07 25.40 -60.20
CA LYS A 3 13.93 25.23 -59.30
C LYS A 3 14.42 25.07 -57.84
N LEU A 4 14.07 26.01 -56.98
CA LEU A 4 13.75 25.74 -55.57
C LEU A 4 12.24 25.52 -55.56
N ILE A 5 11.79 24.28 -55.39
CA ILE A 5 10.37 23.97 -55.13
C ILE A 5 10.33 23.31 -53.75
N ALA A 6 9.85 24.13 -52.81
CA ALA A 6 9.05 23.78 -51.64
C ALA A 6 8.74 22.29 -51.43
N LEU A 7 9.32 21.74 -50.37
CA LEU A 7 8.59 20.89 -49.44
C LEU A 7 8.43 21.67 -48.14
N ALA A 8 7.71 22.79 -48.22
CA ALA A 8 7.08 23.38 -47.06
C ALA A 8 5.92 22.44 -46.71
N VAL A 9 6.18 21.49 -45.80
CA VAL A 9 5.09 20.92 -45.00
C VAL A 9 4.38 22.12 -44.38
N VAL A 10 3.11 22.29 -44.73
CA VAL A 10 2.24 23.30 -44.14
C VAL A 10 2.09 22.94 -42.66
N MET A 11 3.05 23.36 -41.84
CA MET A 11 2.79 23.71 -40.45
C MET A 11 1.99 25.01 -40.52
N SER A 12 0.68 24.89 -40.73
CA SER A 12 -0.22 25.90 -40.18
C SER A 12 0.14 26.00 -38.70
N ALA A 13 0.54 27.19 -38.25
CA ALA A 13 0.69 27.50 -36.84
C ALA A 13 -0.66 27.23 -36.16
N SER A 14 -0.83 26.01 -35.69
CA SER A 14 -2.00 25.58 -34.97
C SER A 14 -1.81 26.03 -33.52
N HIS A 15 -2.78 26.75 -32.97
CA HIS A 15 -2.82 27.07 -31.54
C HIS A 15 -3.28 25.82 -30.77
N THR A 16 -2.62 24.69 -31.06
CA THR A 16 -2.98 23.36 -30.60
C THR A 16 -2.30 23.11 -29.28
N SER A 17 -3.08 23.19 -28.20
CA SER A 17 -3.03 22.34 -27.01
C SER A 17 -1.67 21.74 -26.68
N PHE A 18 -1.06 22.26 -25.63
CA PHE A 18 0.25 21.83 -25.17
C PHE A 18 0.17 21.17 -23.80
N ALA A 19 1.12 20.29 -23.49
CA ALA A 19 1.28 19.81 -22.12
C ALA A 19 1.59 20.98 -21.16
N SER A 20 2.19 22.07 -21.64
CA SER A 20 2.36 23.31 -20.87
C SER A 20 1.04 23.97 -20.45
N GLU A 21 0.05 24.06 -21.34
CA GLU A 21 -1.29 24.58 -21.04
C GLU A 21 -2.05 23.65 -20.08
N TRP A 22 -1.79 22.35 -20.20
CA TRP A 22 -2.28 21.35 -19.24
C TRP A 22 -1.71 21.57 -17.84
N LEU A 23 -0.40 21.85 -17.72
CA LEU A 23 0.24 22.16 -16.44
C LEU A 23 -0.38 23.41 -15.79
N GLU A 24 -0.56 24.49 -16.56
CA GLU A 24 -1.20 25.73 -16.08
C GLU A 24 -2.62 25.46 -15.56
N SER A 25 -3.42 24.74 -16.35
CA SER A 25 -4.82 24.42 -16.01
C SER A 25 -4.95 23.53 -14.77
N ASN A 26 -3.91 22.75 -14.46
CA ASN A 26 -3.84 21.90 -13.29
C ASN A 26 -3.03 22.53 -12.12
N HIS A 27 -2.60 23.79 -12.25
CA HIS A 27 -1.80 24.53 -11.26
C HIS A 27 -0.48 23.82 -10.90
N LEU A 28 0.15 23.20 -11.89
CA LEU A 28 1.39 22.46 -11.73
C LEU A 28 2.60 23.30 -12.16
N PRO A 29 3.80 23.05 -11.60
CA PRO A 29 4.99 23.80 -11.98
C PRO A 29 5.43 23.54 -13.43
N HIS A 30 5.95 24.56 -14.13
CA HIS A 30 6.44 24.42 -15.50
C HIS A 30 7.74 23.62 -15.65
N TYR A 31 8.43 23.33 -14.54
CA TYR A 31 9.69 22.57 -14.56
C TYR A 31 9.48 21.04 -14.53
N LEU A 32 8.24 20.54 -14.51
CA LEU A 32 7.97 19.11 -14.55
C LEU A 32 8.54 18.50 -15.83
N SER A 33 9.30 17.41 -15.70
CA SER A 33 9.87 16.69 -16.84
C SER A 33 8.87 15.67 -17.36
N TYR A 34 8.58 15.70 -18.66
CA TYR A 34 7.70 14.76 -19.34
C TYR A 34 8.16 14.52 -20.79
N PRO A 35 7.72 13.43 -21.46
CA PRO A 35 8.11 13.12 -22.83
C PRO A 35 7.64 14.18 -23.82
N GLU A 36 8.52 14.64 -24.72
CA GLU A 36 8.22 15.65 -25.75
C GLU A 36 7.01 15.28 -26.63
N ARG A 37 6.77 13.98 -26.87
CA ARG A 37 5.57 13.53 -27.61
C ARG A 37 4.24 13.91 -26.95
N LEU A 38 4.23 14.28 -25.67
CA LEU A 38 3.02 14.76 -25.00
C LEU A 38 2.66 16.20 -25.40
N ASP A 39 3.57 16.92 -26.04
CA ASP A 39 3.31 18.23 -26.67
C ASP A 39 2.70 18.11 -28.07
N THR A 40 2.51 16.89 -28.59
CA THR A 40 1.80 16.68 -29.87
C THR A 40 0.33 16.38 -29.63
N VAL A 41 -0.51 16.71 -30.60
CA VAL A 41 -1.94 16.41 -30.59
C VAL A 41 -2.25 15.32 -31.61
N ASP A 42 -2.98 14.28 -31.20
CA ASP A 42 -3.50 13.28 -32.15
C ASP A 42 -4.82 13.80 -32.72
N SER A 43 -4.76 14.41 -33.90
CA SER A 43 -5.95 14.88 -34.62
C SER A 43 -6.16 14.15 -35.94
N LYS A 44 -7.41 13.85 -36.27
CA LYS A 44 -7.79 13.33 -37.58
C LYS A 44 -8.89 14.21 -38.18
N GLN A 45 -8.68 14.61 -39.42
CA GLN A 45 -9.61 15.44 -40.19
C GLN A 45 -9.87 14.80 -41.54
N ASP A 46 -11.06 14.26 -41.75
CA ASP A 46 -11.55 13.79 -43.05
C ASP A 46 -12.96 14.32 -43.32
N GLN A 47 -13.54 14.16 -44.51
CA GLN A 47 -14.83 14.80 -44.84
C GLN A 47 -15.99 14.40 -43.90
N VAL A 48 -15.89 13.28 -43.20
CA VAL A 48 -16.98 12.69 -42.41
C VAL A 48 -16.69 12.76 -40.90
N THR A 49 -15.42 12.90 -40.52
CA THR A 49 -14.93 12.75 -39.15
C THR A 49 -14.00 13.90 -38.76
N ARG A 50 -14.18 14.38 -37.53
CA ARG A 50 -13.22 15.22 -36.82
C ARG A 50 -12.89 14.56 -35.49
N THR A 51 -11.63 14.32 -35.21
CA THR A 51 -11.22 13.79 -33.92
C THR A 51 -10.04 14.56 -33.35
N VAL A 52 -10.01 14.69 -32.02
CA VAL A 52 -8.85 15.15 -31.27
C VAL A 52 -8.66 14.29 -30.02
N SER A 53 -7.40 13.96 -29.74
CA SER A 53 -6.95 13.29 -28.53
C SER A 53 -5.68 13.98 -28.00
N ALA A 54 -5.77 14.59 -26.82
CA ALA A 54 -4.69 15.42 -26.25
C ALA A 54 -4.73 15.44 -24.71
N LEU A 55 -3.76 16.09 -24.06
CA LEU A 55 -3.83 16.35 -22.61
C LEU A 55 -4.75 17.53 -22.30
N HIS A 56 -4.61 18.63 -23.04
CA HIS A 56 -5.48 19.79 -22.93
C HIS A 56 -6.31 19.95 -24.22
N VAL A 57 -7.48 20.56 -24.20
CA VAL A 57 -8.14 21.08 -25.41
C VAL A 57 -8.87 22.35 -25.04
N ASN A 58 -8.51 23.47 -25.65
CA ASN A 58 -9.37 24.65 -25.65
C ASN A 58 -10.50 24.43 -26.67
N LEU A 59 -11.72 24.20 -26.17
CA LEU A 59 -12.84 23.78 -27.00
C LEU A 59 -13.29 24.87 -27.97
N ASN A 60 -13.23 26.15 -27.55
CA ASN A 60 -13.58 27.28 -28.41
C ASN A 60 -12.66 27.34 -29.63
N ASN A 61 -11.34 27.33 -29.40
CA ASN A 61 -10.35 27.39 -30.47
C ASN A 61 -10.48 26.18 -31.41
N TRP A 62 -10.63 24.98 -30.85
CA TRP A 62 -10.73 23.75 -31.65
C TRP A 62 -11.99 23.73 -32.54
N ILE A 63 -13.14 24.18 -32.04
CA ILE A 63 -14.37 24.29 -32.83
C ILE A 63 -14.19 25.22 -34.04
N GLU A 64 -13.48 26.35 -33.85
CA GLU A 64 -13.19 27.32 -34.90
C GLU A 64 -12.17 26.76 -35.91
N GLU A 65 -11.08 26.18 -35.44
CA GLU A 65 -10.03 25.57 -36.28
C GLU A 65 -10.58 24.43 -37.16
N GLN A 66 -11.48 23.61 -36.62
CA GLN A 66 -12.11 22.52 -37.36
C GLN A 66 -13.30 22.96 -38.23
N ASP A 67 -13.64 24.25 -38.21
CA ASP A 67 -14.75 24.88 -38.91
C ASP A 67 -16.08 24.12 -38.72
N LEU A 68 -16.38 23.74 -37.47
CA LEU A 68 -17.57 22.93 -37.16
C LEU A 68 -18.89 23.71 -37.33
N TYR A 69 -18.81 25.04 -37.41
CA TYR A 69 -19.95 25.88 -37.76
C TYR A 69 -20.42 25.64 -39.19
N ARG A 70 -19.50 25.29 -40.12
CA ARG A 70 -19.80 25.12 -41.55
C ARG A 70 -19.70 23.67 -42.04
N THR A 71 -18.64 22.94 -41.67
CA THR A 71 -18.29 21.65 -42.32
C THR A 71 -19.12 20.46 -41.85
N LYS A 72 -19.90 20.60 -40.76
CA LYS A 72 -20.90 19.64 -40.22
C LYS A 72 -20.55 18.14 -40.44
N PRO A 73 -19.37 17.68 -40.00
CA PRO A 73 -18.97 16.28 -40.10
C PRO A 73 -19.93 15.36 -39.33
N ASN A 74 -20.22 14.17 -39.87
CA ASN A 74 -21.12 13.21 -39.23
C ASN A 74 -20.65 12.78 -37.83
N THR A 75 -19.33 12.79 -37.59
CA THR A 75 -18.75 12.32 -36.33
C THR A 75 -17.70 13.30 -35.80
N VAL A 76 -17.84 13.66 -34.53
CA VAL A 76 -16.92 14.56 -33.80
C VAL A 76 -16.52 13.90 -32.49
N HIS A 77 -15.25 13.60 -32.31
CA HIS A 77 -14.70 13.02 -31.08
C HIS A 77 -13.70 13.98 -30.45
N ILE A 78 -13.98 14.41 -29.22
CA ILE A 78 -13.12 15.31 -28.44
C ILE A 78 -12.72 14.58 -27.16
N PHE A 79 -11.48 14.15 -27.11
CA PHE A 79 -10.94 13.37 -26.00
C PHE A 79 -9.76 14.13 -25.40
N ALA A 80 -9.83 14.49 -24.13
CA ALA A 80 -8.72 15.16 -23.46
C ALA A 80 -8.61 14.75 -22.00
N ASP A 81 -7.49 15.01 -21.33
CA ASP A 81 -7.52 14.99 -19.86
C ASP A 81 -8.30 16.22 -19.36
N THR A 82 -7.96 17.41 -19.85
CA THR A 82 -8.59 18.68 -19.47
C THR A 82 -9.17 19.37 -20.70
N ILE A 83 -10.45 19.73 -20.65
CA ILE A 83 -11.12 20.57 -21.65
C ILE A 83 -11.40 21.93 -21.04
N GLU A 84 -10.95 22.98 -21.72
CA GLU A 84 -11.19 24.37 -21.33
C GLU A 84 -12.25 25.01 -22.23
N ILE A 85 -13.18 25.73 -21.62
CA ILE A 85 -14.22 26.53 -22.29
C ILE A 85 -14.00 28.00 -21.93
N SER A 86 -13.23 28.69 -22.76
CA SER A 86 -12.80 30.06 -22.53
C SER A 86 -13.94 31.07 -22.73
N GLN A 87 -14.87 30.78 -23.64
CA GLN A 87 -15.94 31.70 -24.04
C GLN A 87 -17.28 30.99 -24.29
N ASN A 88 -18.37 31.76 -24.29
CA ASN A 88 -19.70 31.26 -24.63
C ASN A 88 -19.77 30.89 -26.12
N PHE A 89 -20.43 29.79 -26.46
CA PHE A 89 -20.69 29.43 -27.86
C PHE A 89 -22.02 28.71 -28.03
N ASN A 90 -22.56 28.78 -29.25
CA ASN A 90 -23.75 28.03 -29.68
C ASN A 90 -23.39 27.14 -30.86
N LEU A 91 -23.34 25.82 -30.68
CA LEU A 91 -23.02 24.86 -31.74
C LEU A 91 -24.29 24.12 -32.19
N LEU A 92 -24.72 24.39 -33.43
CA LEU A 92 -25.78 23.62 -34.08
C LEU A 92 -25.25 22.25 -34.52
N VAL A 93 -25.91 21.19 -34.08
CA VAL A 93 -25.59 19.80 -34.38
C VAL A 93 -26.73 19.22 -35.21
N ASN A 94 -26.45 18.90 -36.48
CA ASN A 94 -27.45 18.42 -37.43
C ASN A 94 -26.89 17.26 -38.26
N ASN A 95 -27.43 16.06 -38.10
CA ASN A 95 -26.88 14.82 -38.68
C ASN A 95 -25.46 14.51 -38.19
N GLN A 96 -25.16 14.86 -36.94
CA GLN A 96 -23.85 14.65 -36.34
C GLN A 96 -23.96 13.95 -34.99
N ASN A 97 -22.96 13.13 -34.69
CA ASN A 97 -22.73 12.56 -33.38
C ASN A 97 -21.46 13.19 -32.77
N ILE A 98 -21.62 13.84 -31.62
CA ILE A 98 -20.51 14.44 -30.87
C ILE A 98 -20.28 13.63 -29.60
N ILE A 99 -19.03 13.24 -29.35
CA ILE A 99 -18.59 12.59 -28.11
C ILE A 99 -17.49 13.44 -27.49
N ILE A 100 -17.71 13.86 -26.24
CA ILE A 100 -16.77 14.58 -25.40
C ILE A 100 -16.41 13.66 -24.22
N PHE A 101 -15.12 13.39 -24.04
CA PHE A 101 -14.61 12.58 -22.95
C PHE A 101 -13.44 13.30 -22.28
N ALA A 102 -13.55 13.56 -20.97
CA ALA A 102 -12.50 14.23 -20.22
C ALA A 102 -12.34 13.74 -18.78
N ARG A 103 -11.19 14.07 -18.15
CA ARG A 103 -11.12 14.05 -16.69
C ARG A 103 -11.80 15.31 -16.15
N LYS A 104 -11.38 16.47 -16.64
CA LYS A 104 -11.83 17.78 -16.15
C LYS A 104 -12.38 18.64 -17.28
N ILE A 105 -13.51 19.32 -17.03
CA ILE A 105 -14.03 20.39 -17.89
C ILE A 105 -14.08 21.68 -17.08
N ILE A 106 -13.33 22.70 -17.52
CA ILE A 106 -13.11 23.96 -16.82
C ILE A 106 -13.38 25.17 -17.71
N GLY A 107 -13.35 26.36 -17.11
CA GLY A 107 -13.43 27.63 -17.81
C GLY A 107 -14.59 28.52 -17.37
N ARG A 108 -14.68 29.69 -17.98
CA ARG A 108 -15.67 30.73 -17.64
C ARG A 108 -16.81 30.83 -18.65
N GLY A 109 -16.72 30.13 -19.77
CA GLY A 109 -17.74 30.13 -20.80
C GLY A 109 -19.03 29.40 -20.40
N SER A 110 -20.05 29.53 -21.23
CA SER A 110 -21.33 28.84 -21.14
C SER A 110 -21.63 28.20 -22.50
N PRO A 111 -21.25 26.93 -22.71
CA PRO A 111 -21.42 26.26 -23.98
C PRO A 111 -22.88 25.82 -24.15
N ASN A 112 -23.44 26.03 -25.34
CA ASN A 112 -24.77 25.58 -25.70
C ASN A 112 -24.75 24.72 -26.98
N ILE A 113 -25.27 23.51 -26.88
CA ILE A 113 -25.38 22.55 -27.99
C ILE A 113 -26.84 22.48 -28.45
N VAL A 114 -27.08 22.80 -29.72
CA VAL A 114 -28.43 22.82 -30.30
C VAL A 114 -28.63 21.58 -31.17
N LEU A 115 -29.54 20.68 -30.79
CA LEU A 115 -29.83 19.47 -31.56
C LEU A 115 -31.05 19.64 -32.48
N GLY A 116 -30.92 19.21 -33.73
CA GLY A 116 -32.03 18.80 -34.62
C GLY A 116 -32.86 19.93 -35.22
N LYS A 117 -32.39 20.52 -36.31
CA LYS A 117 -33.25 21.30 -37.20
C LYS A 117 -33.77 20.37 -38.31
N GLU A 118 -35.07 20.42 -38.63
CA GLU A 118 -35.69 19.75 -39.79
C GLU A 118 -35.62 18.20 -39.81
N GLY A 119 -35.77 17.53 -38.67
CA GLY A 119 -35.91 16.07 -38.61
C GLY A 119 -34.60 15.27 -38.62
N ALA A 120 -33.46 15.95 -38.50
CA ALA A 120 -32.14 15.33 -38.43
C ALA A 120 -31.93 14.41 -37.22
N VAL A 121 -31.03 13.44 -37.38
CA VAL A 121 -30.58 12.54 -36.30
C VAL A 121 -29.30 13.09 -35.71
N SER A 122 -29.34 13.56 -34.46
CA SER A 122 -28.19 14.21 -33.82
C SER A 122 -28.02 13.76 -32.38
N SER A 123 -26.78 13.59 -31.96
CA SER A 123 -26.46 13.22 -30.58
C SER A 123 -25.27 13.96 -30.02
N ILE A 124 -25.30 14.16 -28.70
CA ILE A 124 -24.18 14.63 -27.90
C ILE A 124 -24.02 13.68 -26.72
N THR A 125 -22.80 13.20 -26.50
CA THR A 125 -22.43 12.43 -25.33
C THR A 125 -21.29 13.15 -24.61
N ILE A 126 -21.46 13.44 -23.32
CA ILE A 126 -20.45 14.10 -22.49
C ILE A 126 -20.15 13.16 -21.33
N ILE A 127 -18.90 12.75 -21.17
CA ILE A 127 -18.41 11.92 -20.07
C ILE A 127 -17.26 12.68 -19.43
N ALA A 128 -17.36 12.98 -18.13
CA ALA A 128 -16.29 13.62 -17.39
C ALA A 128 -16.29 13.23 -15.92
N GLN A 129 -15.12 13.28 -15.27
CA GLN A 129 -15.02 13.09 -13.83
C GLN A 129 -15.45 14.35 -13.07
N ASP A 130 -14.97 15.52 -13.52
CA ASP A 130 -15.26 16.82 -12.90
C ASP A 130 -15.71 17.84 -13.96
N ILE A 131 -16.84 18.53 -13.70
CA ILE A 131 -17.33 19.65 -14.53
C ILE A 131 -17.51 20.90 -13.67
N GLU A 132 -16.63 21.87 -13.86
CA GLU A 132 -16.78 23.22 -13.31
C GLU A 132 -17.65 24.10 -14.24
N THR A 133 -17.69 23.77 -15.53
CA THR A 133 -18.37 24.55 -16.58
C THR A 133 -19.45 23.72 -17.29
N PRO A 134 -20.69 23.71 -16.80
CA PRO A 134 -21.74 22.84 -17.33
C PRO A 134 -22.22 23.19 -18.74
N PHE A 135 -22.60 22.15 -19.50
CA PHE A 135 -23.19 22.33 -20.81
C PHE A 135 -24.69 22.58 -20.75
N SER A 136 -25.17 23.49 -21.60
CA SER A 136 -26.59 23.60 -21.94
C SER A 136 -26.84 22.83 -23.24
N VAL A 137 -27.91 22.06 -23.29
CA VAL A 137 -28.33 21.35 -24.51
C VAL A 137 -29.79 21.68 -24.79
N SER A 138 -30.06 22.23 -25.97
CA SER A 138 -31.41 22.51 -26.45
C SER A 138 -31.77 21.58 -27.60
N ALA A 139 -32.69 20.66 -27.39
CA ALA A 139 -33.15 19.69 -28.38
C ALA A 139 -34.46 20.15 -29.02
N HIS A 140 -34.42 20.51 -30.31
CA HIS A 140 -35.55 21.02 -31.07
C HIS A 140 -36.27 19.87 -31.79
N GLN A 141 -37.39 19.41 -31.24
CA GLN A 141 -38.15 18.30 -31.80
C GLN A 141 -38.92 18.74 -33.06
N ALA A 142 -39.18 17.78 -33.96
CA ALA A 142 -39.88 18.06 -35.22
C ALA A 142 -41.34 18.52 -35.08
N ASP A 143 -41.93 18.43 -33.88
CA ASP A 143 -43.27 18.93 -33.54
C ASP A 143 -43.25 20.38 -32.99
N GLY A 144 -42.09 21.02 -32.94
CA GLY A 144 -41.90 22.37 -32.42
C GLY A 144 -41.58 22.46 -30.93
N ASN A 145 -41.59 21.33 -30.20
CA ASN A 145 -41.21 21.31 -28.79
C ASN A 145 -39.69 21.44 -28.62
N ILE A 146 -39.25 22.19 -27.60
CA ILE A 146 -37.84 22.32 -27.24
C ILE A 146 -37.62 21.77 -25.84
N LYS A 147 -36.69 20.82 -25.71
CA LYS A 147 -36.22 20.35 -24.40
C LYS A 147 -34.88 20.97 -24.06
N TYR A 148 -34.78 21.49 -22.84
CA TYR A 148 -33.56 22.07 -22.30
C TYR A 148 -32.99 21.16 -21.23
N GLU A 149 -31.70 20.84 -21.36
CA GLU A 149 -30.96 20.04 -20.39
C GLU A 149 -29.71 20.80 -19.95
N ARG A 150 -29.41 20.71 -18.66
CA ARG A 150 -28.12 21.12 -18.12
C ARG A 150 -27.32 19.87 -17.79
N VAL A 151 -26.13 19.74 -18.37
CA VAL A 151 -25.20 18.63 -18.14
C VAL A 151 -24.10 19.12 -17.20
N ASP A 152 -24.24 18.82 -15.91
CA ASP A 152 -23.28 19.17 -14.84
C ASP A 152 -22.68 17.95 -14.12
N LEU A 153 -23.15 16.74 -14.45
CA LEU A 153 -22.64 15.44 -13.98
C LEU A 153 -22.58 15.27 -12.44
N LYS A 154 -23.34 16.02 -11.66
CA LYS A 154 -23.31 15.92 -10.18
C LYS A 154 -23.67 14.52 -9.64
N ASN A 155 -24.55 13.80 -10.34
CA ASN A 155 -25.09 12.50 -9.93
C ASN A 155 -24.80 11.35 -10.92
N THR A 156 -24.06 11.62 -11.99
CA THR A 156 -23.74 10.65 -13.04
C THR A 156 -22.39 10.95 -13.64
N SER A 157 -21.69 9.94 -14.16
CA SER A 157 -20.35 10.13 -14.74
C SER A 157 -20.39 10.51 -16.23
N GLY A 158 -21.57 10.55 -16.83
CA GLY A 158 -21.77 11.03 -18.18
C GLY A 158 -23.25 11.15 -18.55
N THR A 159 -23.53 11.85 -19.63
CA THR A 159 -24.89 11.99 -20.18
C THR A 159 -24.84 11.88 -21.69
N SER A 160 -25.71 11.07 -22.27
CA SER A 160 -25.94 10.99 -23.71
C SER A 160 -27.35 11.47 -24.04
N ILE A 161 -27.44 12.41 -24.98
CA ILE A 161 -28.69 12.97 -25.48
C ILE A 161 -28.76 12.70 -26.97
N LEU A 162 -29.82 12.00 -27.39
CA LEU A 162 -30.12 11.67 -28.77
C LEU A 162 -31.46 12.30 -29.18
N LEU A 163 -31.47 12.91 -30.35
CA LEU A 163 -32.66 13.41 -31.01
C LEU A 163 -32.75 12.82 -32.42
N ALA A 164 -33.88 12.21 -32.74
CA ALA A 164 -34.20 11.69 -34.07
C ALA A 164 -35.67 12.03 -34.41
N GLY A 165 -35.88 13.12 -35.16
CA GLY A 165 -37.22 13.63 -35.47
C GLY A 165 -37.99 14.05 -34.21
N LYS A 166 -39.02 13.27 -33.82
CA LYS A 166 -39.78 13.48 -32.58
C LYS A 166 -39.20 12.73 -31.38
N ASN A 167 -38.33 11.74 -31.62
CA ASN A 167 -37.81 10.86 -30.59
C ASN A 167 -36.65 11.52 -29.86
N TYR A 168 -36.89 11.91 -28.61
CA TYR A 168 -35.89 12.41 -27.68
C TYR A 168 -35.54 11.34 -26.66
N ARG A 169 -34.25 11.09 -26.45
CA ARG A 169 -33.77 10.17 -25.42
C ARG A 169 -32.56 10.77 -24.69
N LYS A 170 -32.67 10.85 -23.36
CA LYS A 170 -31.55 11.12 -22.45
C LYS A 170 -31.18 9.82 -21.73
N VAL A 171 -29.89 9.55 -21.61
CA VAL A 171 -29.35 8.41 -20.89
C VAL A 171 -28.22 8.89 -19.98
N ASP A 172 -28.36 8.62 -18.69
CA ASP A 172 -27.28 8.84 -17.71
C ASP A 172 -26.32 7.65 -17.75
N LEU A 173 -25.02 7.95 -17.88
CA LEU A 173 -23.94 6.99 -18.04
C LEU A 173 -23.19 6.86 -16.70
N THR A 174 -23.74 6.05 -15.79
CA THR A 174 -23.15 5.90 -14.44
C THR A 174 -22.28 4.65 -14.29
N LYS A 175 -22.64 3.55 -14.98
CA LYS A 175 -22.01 2.23 -14.78
C LYS A 175 -21.29 1.67 -16.00
N ASN A 176 -21.61 2.13 -17.21
CA ASN A 176 -21.09 1.55 -18.44
C ASN A 176 -20.99 2.62 -19.54
N TYR A 177 -19.81 2.73 -20.14
CA TYR A 177 -19.48 3.65 -21.23
C TYR A 177 -19.27 2.92 -22.57
N ALA A 178 -19.28 1.58 -22.59
CA ALA A 178 -18.79 0.76 -23.69
C ALA A 178 -19.37 1.16 -25.05
N SER A 179 -20.70 1.31 -25.16
CA SER A 179 -21.34 1.67 -26.43
C SER A 179 -20.93 3.06 -26.94
N SER A 180 -20.70 4.01 -26.04
CA SER A 180 -20.29 5.37 -26.39
C SER A 180 -18.82 5.41 -26.78
N LEU A 181 -17.95 4.77 -25.98
CA LEU A 181 -16.50 4.82 -26.21
C LEU A 181 -16.04 3.89 -27.33
N GLN A 182 -16.82 2.86 -27.68
CA GLN A 182 -16.56 2.04 -28.86
C GLN A 182 -16.59 2.87 -30.16
N LEU A 183 -17.42 3.91 -30.22
CA LEU A 183 -17.52 4.79 -31.40
C LEU A 183 -16.28 5.67 -31.56
N GLY A 184 -15.67 6.09 -30.45
CA GLY A 184 -14.46 6.90 -30.39
C GLY A 184 -13.21 6.14 -29.94
N LYS A 185 -13.12 4.83 -30.24
CA LYS A 185 -12.10 3.93 -29.66
C LYS A 185 -10.67 4.43 -29.84
N ASP A 186 -10.30 4.92 -31.01
CA ASP A 186 -8.94 5.38 -31.29
C ASP A 186 -8.60 6.64 -30.48
N SER A 187 -9.53 7.61 -30.42
CA SER A 187 -9.38 8.82 -29.61
C SER A 187 -9.35 8.50 -28.11
N PHE A 188 -10.15 7.51 -27.67
CA PHE A 188 -10.12 6.98 -26.32
C PHE A 188 -8.76 6.35 -25.99
N SER A 189 -8.24 5.48 -26.87
CA SER A 189 -6.91 4.92 -26.70
C SER A 189 -5.83 6.00 -26.63
N GLY A 190 -5.87 7.00 -27.52
CA GLY A 190 -4.93 8.12 -27.51
C GLY A 190 -4.88 8.86 -26.16
N VAL A 191 -6.04 9.21 -25.60
CA VAL A 191 -6.08 10.03 -24.38
C VAL A 191 -5.67 9.23 -23.16
N ILE A 192 -6.07 7.95 -23.07
CA ILE A 192 -5.68 7.08 -21.96
C ILE A 192 -4.16 6.86 -21.99
N ASN A 193 -3.57 6.64 -23.17
CA ASN A 193 -2.12 6.50 -23.33
C ASN A 193 -1.39 7.76 -22.87
N ARG A 194 -1.75 8.94 -23.40
CA ARG A 194 -1.11 10.21 -23.07
C ARG A 194 -1.23 10.56 -21.58
N SER A 195 -2.41 10.32 -21.01
CA SER A 195 -2.68 10.59 -19.61
C SER A 195 -1.93 9.62 -18.69
N PHE A 196 -1.79 8.34 -19.06
CA PHE A 196 -0.96 7.39 -18.31
C PHE A 196 0.52 7.82 -18.33
N ASP A 197 1.03 8.18 -19.51
CA ASP A 197 2.41 8.63 -19.69
C ASP A 197 2.70 9.91 -18.88
N MET A 198 1.76 10.86 -18.85
CA MET A 198 1.84 12.05 -18.01
C MET A 198 1.79 11.69 -16.51
N ALA A 199 0.84 10.86 -16.08
CA ALA A 199 0.73 10.42 -14.69
C ALA A 199 2.01 9.73 -14.20
N ALA A 200 2.63 8.90 -15.04
CA ALA A 200 3.91 8.27 -14.74
C ALA A 200 5.04 9.29 -14.58
N SER A 201 5.08 10.28 -15.47
CA SER A 201 6.15 11.29 -15.53
C SER A 201 6.09 12.29 -14.38
N ILE A 202 4.91 12.63 -13.87
CA ILE A 202 4.80 13.61 -12.78
C ILE A 202 4.89 12.96 -11.39
N TYR A 203 4.85 11.62 -11.28
CA TYR A 203 4.71 10.92 -10.00
C TYR A 203 5.74 11.34 -8.94
N ASP A 204 7.01 11.49 -9.31
CA ASP A 204 8.06 11.84 -8.35
C ASP A 204 7.90 13.25 -7.75
N GLN A 205 7.28 14.17 -8.49
CA GLN A 205 7.17 15.59 -8.14
C GLN A 205 5.76 15.93 -7.61
N GLU A 206 4.73 15.30 -8.18
CA GLU A 206 3.31 15.53 -7.94
C GLU A 206 2.54 14.20 -7.75
N PRO A 207 2.86 13.40 -6.72
CA PRO A 207 2.32 12.06 -6.53
C PRO A 207 0.80 12.03 -6.33
N GLU A 208 0.22 13.06 -5.72
CA GLU A 208 -1.24 13.17 -5.53
C GLU A 208 -1.97 13.35 -6.86
N THR A 209 -1.45 14.21 -7.73
CA THR A 209 -2.04 14.44 -9.06
C THR A 209 -1.87 13.22 -9.94
N SER A 210 -0.69 12.58 -9.92
CA SER A 210 -0.45 11.28 -10.57
C SER A 210 -1.48 10.24 -10.15
N LEU A 211 -1.73 10.09 -8.84
CA LEU A 211 -2.74 9.16 -8.31
C LEU A 211 -4.17 9.50 -8.76
N LYS A 212 -4.54 10.79 -8.81
CA LYS A 212 -5.86 11.21 -9.33
C LYS A 212 -6.03 10.83 -10.80
N MET A 213 -5.00 11.01 -11.62
CA MET A 213 -5.02 10.60 -13.03
C MET A 213 -5.13 9.08 -13.16
N LEU A 214 -4.33 8.31 -12.42
CA LEU A 214 -4.40 6.84 -12.43
C LEU A 214 -5.77 6.30 -12.01
N ASN A 215 -6.42 6.92 -11.02
CA ASN A 215 -7.77 6.56 -10.59
C ASN A 215 -8.80 6.82 -11.71
N TRP A 216 -8.72 7.96 -12.39
CA TRP A 216 -9.59 8.29 -13.53
C TRP A 216 -9.41 7.31 -14.69
N LEU A 217 -8.15 6.95 -14.99
CA LEU A 217 -7.81 6.01 -16.06
C LEU A 217 -8.37 4.62 -15.77
N GLU A 218 -8.15 4.10 -14.55
CA GLU A 218 -8.71 2.82 -14.09
C GLU A 218 -10.23 2.81 -14.25
N GLU A 219 -10.91 3.80 -13.67
CA GLU A 219 -12.37 3.84 -13.64
C GLU A 219 -12.95 3.95 -15.06
N SER A 220 -12.35 4.79 -15.90
CA SER A 220 -12.77 4.99 -17.28
C SER A 220 -12.61 3.73 -18.12
N MET A 221 -11.47 3.06 -18.04
CA MET A 221 -11.24 1.80 -18.75
C MET A 221 -12.14 0.67 -18.23
N ARG A 222 -12.32 0.55 -16.92
CA ARG A 222 -13.21 -0.45 -16.32
C ARG A 222 -14.66 -0.26 -16.77
N LYS A 223 -15.18 0.97 -16.73
CA LYS A 223 -16.54 1.29 -17.19
C LYS A 223 -16.71 1.16 -18.71
N SER A 224 -15.63 1.19 -19.48
CA SER A 224 -15.64 0.91 -20.93
C SER A 224 -15.82 -0.57 -21.26
N GLY A 225 -15.66 -1.47 -20.28
CA GLY A 225 -16.01 -2.89 -20.40
C GLY A 225 -15.37 -3.56 -21.63
N ASN A 226 -16.21 -4.08 -22.52
CA ASN A 226 -15.76 -4.82 -23.70
C ASN A 226 -14.94 -3.99 -24.69
N THR A 227 -15.05 -2.66 -24.71
CA THR A 227 -14.19 -1.81 -25.56
C THR A 227 -12.72 -1.96 -25.17
N VAL A 228 -12.44 -2.13 -23.87
CA VAL A 228 -11.10 -2.40 -23.35
C VAL A 228 -10.77 -3.90 -23.41
N ALA A 229 -11.70 -4.77 -23.00
CA ALA A 229 -11.42 -6.21 -22.94
C ALA A 229 -11.21 -6.88 -24.32
N ASN A 230 -11.65 -6.24 -25.41
CA ASN A 230 -11.44 -6.73 -26.78
C ASN A 230 -10.29 -6.01 -27.50
N ASP A 231 -9.55 -5.13 -26.82
CA ASP A 231 -8.40 -4.42 -27.38
C ASP A 231 -7.13 -4.77 -26.57
N PRO A 232 -6.16 -5.47 -27.16
CA PRO A 232 -4.95 -5.89 -26.46
C PRO A 232 -4.11 -4.74 -25.89
N VAL A 233 -4.14 -3.55 -26.52
CA VAL A 233 -3.38 -2.37 -26.08
C VAL A 233 -4.07 -1.74 -24.87
N LEU A 234 -5.38 -1.53 -24.94
CA LEU A 234 -6.15 -0.99 -23.81
C LEU A 234 -6.19 -1.96 -22.62
N GLU A 235 -6.30 -3.26 -22.87
CA GLU A 235 -6.23 -4.27 -21.82
C GLU A 235 -4.88 -4.19 -21.08
N ASP A 236 -3.78 -4.09 -21.82
CA ASP A 236 -2.46 -3.96 -21.21
C ASP A 236 -2.28 -2.65 -20.45
N LEU A 237 -2.75 -1.54 -21.01
CA LEU A 237 -2.71 -0.23 -20.37
C LEU A 237 -3.53 -0.19 -19.07
N TYR A 238 -4.65 -0.92 -19.03
CA TYR A 238 -5.41 -1.12 -17.80
C TYR A 238 -4.60 -1.88 -16.74
N LEU A 239 -3.94 -2.98 -17.11
CA LEU A 239 -3.07 -3.71 -16.17
C LEU A 239 -1.88 -2.86 -15.70
N GLN A 240 -1.30 -2.06 -16.59
CA GLN A 240 -0.24 -1.10 -16.24
C GLN A 240 -0.73 -0.05 -15.24
N THR A 241 -1.94 0.49 -15.46
CA THR A 241 -2.59 1.46 -14.57
C THR A 241 -2.82 0.85 -13.19
N LEU A 242 -3.36 -0.36 -13.11
CA LEU A 242 -3.55 -1.06 -11.82
C LEU A 242 -2.22 -1.31 -11.10
N ALA A 243 -1.20 -1.76 -11.82
CA ALA A 243 0.12 -1.96 -11.24
C ALA A 243 0.68 -0.65 -10.69
N PHE A 244 0.61 0.43 -11.47
CA PHE A 244 1.11 1.73 -11.04
C PHE A 244 0.34 2.24 -9.82
N GLN A 245 -0.99 2.22 -9.87
CA GLN A 245 -1.83 2.66 -8.76
C GLN A 245 -1.50 1.89 -7.47
N SER A 246 -1.33 0.56 -7.56
CA SER A 246 -0.89 -0.28 -6.44
C SER A 246 0.48 0.15 -5.91
N PHE A 247 1.46 0.32 -6.80
CA PHE A 247 2.80 0.80 -6.47
C PHE A 247 2.79 2.18 -5.79
N ALA A 248 2.04 3.14 -6.32
CA ALA A 248 1.97 4.52 -5.82
C ALA A 248 1.28 4.59 -4.45
N GLN A 249 0.21 3.83 -4.27
CA GLN A 249 -0.49 3.72 -2.98
C GLN A 249 0.37 3.03 -1.91
N GLN A 250 1.25 2.11 -2.28
CA GLN A 250 2.16 1.44 -1.33
C GLN A 250 3.38 2.29 -1.00
N SER A 251 3.97 2.95 -2.00
CA SER A 251 5.17 3.76 -1.83
C SER A 251 4.92 4.98 -0.93
N SER A 252 3.71 5.54 -0.95
CA SER A 252 3.27 6.60 -0.02
C SER A 252 3.06 6.13 1.42
N ARG A 253 2.95 4.81 1.67
CA ARG A 253 2.67 4.22 3.00
C ARG A 253 3.92 3.78 3.76
N LYS A 254 5.13 4.01 3.24
CA LYS A 254 6.39 3.48 3.79
C LYS A 254 6.97 4.24 5.01
N ASN A 255 6.18 5.00 5.75
CA ASN A 255 6.72 5.64 6.97
C ASN A 255 6.98 4.58 8.04
N ASN A 256 8.27 4.36 8.32
CA ASN A 256 8.83 3.53 9.39
C ASN A 256 8.71 1.99 9.25
N PHE A 257 8.38 1.48 8.06
CA PHE A 257 8.49 0.03 7.80
C PHE A 257 9.95 -0.35 7.49
N VAL A 258 10.45 -1.38 8.16
CA VAL A 258 11.81 -1.91 7.97
C VAL A 258 11.76 -3.21 7.17
N PRO A 259 12.41 -3.27 6.00
CA PRO A 259 12.46 -4.47 5.19
C PRO A 259 13.21 -5.62 5.90
N TYR A 260 12.84 -6.86 5.56
CA TYR A 260 13.32 -8.08 6.24
C TYR A 260 14.80 -8.42 6.00
N LEU A 261 15.34 -8.06 4.83
CA LEU A 261 16.69 -8.44 4.42
C LEU A 261 17.69 -7.34 4.83
N ASP A 262 18.94 -7.72 5.09
CA ASP A 262 20.00 -6.74 5.38
C ASP A 262 20.63 -6.14 4.10
N ARG A 263 21.37 -5.05 4.29
CA ARG A 263 22.15 -4.22 3.34
C ARG A 263 22.76 -5.00 2.17
N SER A 264 23.55 -6.04 2.45
CA SER A 264 24.38 -6.70 1.43
C SER A 264 23.57 -7.42 0.37
N LEU A 265 22.39 -7.95 0.74
CA LEU A 265 21.52 -8.67 -0.18
C LEU A 265 20.71 -7.71 -1.04
N TYR A 266 20.28 -6.57 -0.48
CA TYR A 266 19.66 -5.50 -1.27
C TYR A 266 20.64 -4.90 -2.27
N GLN A 267 21.89 -4.63 -1.85
CA GLN A 267 22.93 -4.12 -2.74
C GLN A 267 23.20 -5.07 -3.91
N ASN A 268 23.41 -6.37 -3.65
CA ASN A 268 23.73 -7.34 -4.71
C ASN A 268 22.54 -7.62 -5.64
N LYS A 269 21.32 -7.77 -5.09
CA LYS A 269 20.11 -7.98 -5.92
C LYS A 269 19.77 -6.75 -6.75
N PHE A 270 19.91 -5.57 -6.18
CA PHE A 270 19.68 -4.31 -6.88
C PHE A 270 20.74 -4.08 -7.96
N ALA A 271 22.01 -4.34 -7.67
CA ALA A 271 23.10 -4.21 -8.66
C ALA A 271 22.89 -5.16 -9.85
N ALA A 272 22.57 -6.43 -9.60
CA ALA A 272 22.31 -7.39 -10.68
C ALA A 272 21.12 -6.98 -11.57
N TYR A 273 20.05 -6.45 -10.97
CA TYR A 273 18.92 -5.94 -11.75
C TYR A 273 19.29 -4.65 -12.51
N LEU A 274 20.04 -3.74 -11.87
CA LEU A 274 20.50 -2.49 -12.47
C LEU A 274 21.39 -2.76 -13.70
N ASP A 275 22.31 -3.71 -13.63
CA ASP A 275 23.21 -4.04 -14.73
C ASP A 275 22.43 -4.52 -15.96
N THR A 276 21.44 -5.42 -15.77
CA THR A 276 20.54 -5.84 -16.85
C THR A 276 19.75 -4.66 -17.42
N MET A 277 19.33 -3.71 -16.58
CA MET A 277 18.56 -2.56 -17.01
C MET A 277 19.39 -1.53 -17.78
N MET A 278 20.61 -1.28 -17.33
CA MET A 278 21.57 -0.44 -18.04
C MET A 278 21.90 -1.04 -19.41
N ALA A 279 22.06 -2.36 -19.49
CA ALA A 279 22.28 -3.05 -20.77
C ALA A 279 21.06 -2.91 -21.71
N PHE A 280 19.83 -3.04 -21.19
CA PHE A 280 18.60 -2.78 -21.95
C PHE A 280 18.57 -1.34 -22.46
N GLU A 281 18.81 -0.37 -21.58
CA GLU A 281 18.77 1.06 -21.90
C GLU A 281 19.79 1.44 -22.97
N GLU A 282 21.01 0.91 -22.89
CA GLU A 282 22.05 1.15 -23.89
C GLU A 282 21.60 0.70 -25.28
N LYS A 283 20.89 -0.43 -25.40
CA LYS A 283 20.36 -0.91 -26.67
C LYS A 283 19.18 -0.07 -27.13
N ARG A 284 18.28 0.34 -26.22
CA ARG A 284 17.18 1.26 -26.53
C ARG A 284 17.69 2.58 -27.11
N GLU A 285 18.67 3.21 -26.47
CA GLU A 285 19.24 4.48 -26.95
C GLU A 285 19.81 4.35 -28.37
N ARG A 286 20.44 3.21 -28.70
CA ARG A 286 20.87 2.93 -30.09
C ARG A 286 19.71 2.80 -31.07
N VAL A 287 18.54 2.32 -30.65
CA VAL A 287 17.34 2.29 -31.52
C VAL A 287 16.82 3.70 -31.78
N MET A 288 16.87 4.59 -30.77
CA MET A 288 16.37 5.97 -30.88
C MET A 288 17.28 6.89 -31.72
N GLN A 289 18.52 6.50 -31.98
CA GLN A 289 19.45 7.29 -32.80
C GLN A 289 19.00 7.39 -34.25
N THR A 290 18.83 8.62 -34.73
CA THR A 290 18.32 8.94 -36.08
C THR A 290 19.27 8.57 -37.22
N HIS A 291 20.58 8.46 -36.94
CA HIS A 291 21.59 8.11 -37.94
C HIS A 291 21.79 6.59 -38.15
N ASN A 292 21.15 5.75 -37.34
CA ASN A 292 21.30 4.29 -37.45
C ASN A 292 20.43 3.72 -38.56
N SER A 293 20.96 2.72 -39.28
CA SER A 293 20.17 2.05 -40.31
C SER A 293 19.00 1.29 -39.69
N ILE A 294 17.93 1.07 -40.46
CA ILE A 294 16.78 0.30 -39.98
C ILE A 294 17.18 -1.13 -39.54
N GLN A 295 18.19 -1.72 -40.20
CA GLN A 295 18.71 -3.04 -39.82
C GLN A 295 19.44 -2.98 -38.46
N ASP A 296 20.22 -1.93 -38.21
CA ASP A 296 20.86 -1.73 -36.92
C ASP A 296 19.81 -1.48 -35.82
N LYS A 297 18.75 -0.71 -36.11
CA LYS A 297 17.64 -0.51 -35.18
C LYS A 297 16.95 -1.82 -34.83
N ILE A 298 16.61 -2.65 -35.82
CA ILE A 298 16.01 -3.98 -35.63
C ILE A 298 16.94 -4.88 -34.80
N GLN A 299 18.24 -4.90 -35.10
CA GLN A 299 19.20 -5.71 -34.36
C GLN A 299 19.31 -5.26 -32.89
N ASN A 300 19.40 -3.95 -32.62
CA ASN A 300 19.47 -3.44 -31.26
C ASN A 300 18.15 -3.66 -30.50
N ALA A 301 17.00 -3.57 -31.18
CA ALA A 301 15.70 -3.90 -30.60
C ALA A 301 15.61 -5.39 -30.20
N ARG A 302 16.16 -6.31 -31.01
CA ARG A 302 16.27 -7.74 -30.65
C ARG A 302 17.16 -7.97 -29.44
N LEU A 303 18.32 -7.29 -29.38
CA LEU A 303 19.22 -7.37 -28.22
C LEU A 303 18.56 -6.81 -26.94
N ALA A 304 17.79 -5.74 -27.05
CA ALA A 304 16.96 -5.24 -25.95
C ALA A 304 15.89 -6.29 -25.56
N GLY A 305 15.26 -6.92 -26.55
CA GLY A 305 14.37 -8.08 -26.44
C GLY A 305 14.95 -9.22 -25.61
N ASP A 306 16.21 -9.57 -25.83
CA ASP A 306 16.87 -10.66 -25.08
C ASP A 306 17.10 -10.30 -23.61
N ASN A 307 17.47 -9.06 -23.31
CA ASN A 307 17.62 -8.59 -21.93
C ASN A 307 16.31 -8.73 -21.12
N ILE A 308 15.14 -8.59 -21.77
CA ILE A 308 13.81 -8.73 -21.14
C ILE A 308 13.60 -10.15 -20.59
N LYS A 309 14.18 -11.19 -21.22
CA LYS A 309 14.07 -12.58 -20.72
C LYS A 309 14.71 -12.73 -19.34
N ASP A 310 15.85 -12.08 -19.12
CA ASP A 310 16.54 -12.08 -17.82
C ASP A 310 15.77 -11.28 -16.77
N VAL A 311 15.08 -10.20 -17.17
CA VAL A 311 14.16 -9.47 -16.30
C VAL A 311 13.02 -10.36 -15.85
N LEU A 312 12.37 -11.08 -16.78
CA LEU A 312 11.25 -11.97 -16.49
C LEU A 312 11.66 -13.12 -15.57
N LYS A 313 12.87 -13.67 -15.76
CA LYS A 313 13.44 -14.69 -14.87
C LYS A 313 13.64 -14.14 -13.45
N THR A 314 14.20 -12.93 -13.34
CA THR A 314 14.44 -12.28 -12.06
C THR A 314 13.13 -11.94 -11.35
N GLN A 315 12.15 -11.39 -12.07
CA GLN A 315 10.80 -11.13 -11.55
C GLN A 315 10.14 -12.41 -11.03
N ASN A 316 10.27 -13.54 -11.74
CA ASN A 316 9.70 -14.81 -11.30
C ASN A 316 10.30 -15.28 -9.96
N ILE A 317 11.63 -15.20 -9.81
CA ILE A 317 12.31 -15.56 -8.56
C ILE A 317 11.83 -14.66 -7.39
N ILE A 318 11.67 -13.36 -7.65
CA ILE A 318 11.18 -12.41 -6.62
C ILE A 318 9.73 -12.73 -6.24
N ILE A 319 8.87 -13.05 -7.21
CA ILE A 319 7.46 -13.45 -6.98
C ILE A 319 7.41 -14.71 -6.12
N GLU A 320 8.13 -15.77 -6.49
CA GLU A 320 8.17 -17.03 -5.73
C GLU A 320 8.68 -16.81 -4.29
N GLN A 321 9.71 -15.98 -4.11
CA GLN A 321 10.22 -15.63 -2.79
C GLN A 321 9.17 -14.85 -1.97
N SER A 322 8.48 -13.89 -2.60
CA SER A 322 7.44 -13.10 -1.95
C SER A 322 6.25 -13.96 -1.52
N GLU A 323 5.84 -14.93 -2.34
CA GLU A 323 4.80 -15.91 -1.99
C GLU A 323 5.19 -16.75 -0.78
N GLN A 324 6.42 -17.26 -0.74
CA GLN A 324 6.92 -18.02 0.40
C GLN A 324 6.94 -17.19 1.68
N ASN A 325 7.34 -15.91 1.60
CA ASN A 325 7.34 -15.00 2.74
C ASN A 325 5.90 -14.72 3.24
N ILE A 326 4.94 -14.53 2.33
CA ILE A 326 3.52 -14.38 2.68
C ILE A 326 2.99 -15.65 3.36
N THR A 327 3.34 -16.84 2.88
CA THR A 327 2.95 -18.10 3.54
C THR A 327 3.49 -18.18 4.96
N LYS A 328 4.74 -17.77 5.20
CA LYS A 328 5.35 -17.71 6.55
C LYS A 328 4.63 -16.70 7.45
N LEU A 329 4.34 -15.50 6.94
CA LEU A 329 3.57 -14.47 7.66
C LEU A 329 2.18 -14.97 8.04
N LEU A 330 1.48 -15.63 7.12
CA LEU A 330 0.16 -16.24 7.39
C LEU A 330 0.24 -17.31 8.48
N ALA A 331 1.28 -18.13 8.48
CA ALA A 331 1.51 -19.11 9.54
C ALA A 331 1.76 -18.41 10.90
N GLY A 332 2.62 -17.39 10.93
CA GLY A 332 2.88 -16.58 12.13
C GLY A 332 1.62 -15.90 12.68
N ILE A 333 0.78 -15.31 11.83
CA ILE A 333 -0.53 -14.76 12.24
C ILE A 333 -1.42 -15.85 12.85
N ARG A 334 -1.43 -17.05 12.26
CA ARG A 334 -2.20 -18.18 12.78
C ARG A 334 -1.72 -18.59 14.18
N ASP A 335 -0.41 -18.58 14.40
CA ASP A 335 0.20 -18.90 15.69
C ASP A 335 -0.07 -17.84 16.76
N ILE A 336 -0.08 -16.55 16.40
CA ILE A 336 -0.44 -15.46 17.33
C ILE A 336 -1.94 -15.50 17.64
N LYS A 337 -2.81 -15.78 16.65
CA LYS A 337 -4.25 -15.97 16.88
C LYS A 337 -4.54 -17.16 17.80
N ALA A 338 -3.80 -18.26 17.66
CA ALA A 338 -3.92 -19.40 18.57
C ALA A 338 -3.56 -19.02 20.02
N GLN A 339 -2.54 -18.18 20.20
CA GLN A 339 -2.17 -17.64 21.53
C GLN A 339 -3.26 -16.72 22.07
N TYR A 340 -3.81 -15.85 21.23
CA TYR A 340 -4.90 -14.96 21.60
C TYR A 340 -6.11 -15.73 22.12
N ASN A 341 -6.52 -16.78 21.40
CA ASN A 341 -7.64 -17.64 21.80
C ASN A 341 -7.33 -18.43 23.08
N ALA A 342 -6.09 -18.87 23.26
CA ALA A 342 -5.67 -19.55 24.50
C ALA A 342 -5.61 -18.59 25.71
N GLN A 343 -5.27 -17.33 25.48
CA GLN A 343 -5.23 -16.24 26.45
C GLN A 343 -6.65 -15.77 26.82
N GLU A 344 -7.56 -15.72 25.85
CA GLU A 344 -8.98 -15.45 26.05
C GLU A 344 -9.58 -16.34 27.15
N LEU A 345 -9.33 -17.65 27.10
CA LEU A 345 -9.83 -18.57 28.12
C LEU A 345 -9.29 -18.28 29.52
N ILE A 346 -8.06 -17.75 29.64
CA ILE A 346 -7.49 -17.36 30.93
C ILE A 346 -8.13 -16.07 31.42
N ALA A 347 -8.23 -15.06 30.55
CA ALA A 347 -8.82 -13.78 30.89
C ALA A 347 -10.29 -13.94 31.34
N LEU A 348 -11.07 -14.80 30.67
CA LEU A 348 -12.43 -15.15 31.09
C LEU A 348 -12.47 -15.84 32.46
N SER A 349 -11.52 -16.74 32.73
CA SER A 349 -11.41 -17.41 34.04
C SER A 349 -11.06 -16.41 35.16
N ALA A 350 -10.08 -15.54 34.94
CA ALA A 350 -9.71 -14.47 35.87
C ALA A 350 -10.88 -13.47 36.08
N GLY A 351 -11.60 -13.14 35.01
CA GLY A 351 -12.82 -12.31 35.06
C GLY A 351 -13.92 -12.94 35.92
N THR A 352 -14.05 -14.26 35.94
CA THR A 352 -15.00 -14.97 36.81
C THR A 352 -14.62 -14.88 38.29
N LYS A 353 -13.31 -14.94 38.62
CA LYS A 353 -12.82 -14.71 39.99
C LYS A 353 -13.06 -13.26 40.43
N TYR A 354 -12.77 -12.31 39.54
CA TYR A 354 -13.05 -10.90 39.78
C TYR A 354 -14.54 -10.65 40.00
N ARG A 355 -15.43 -11.25 39.20
CA ARG A 355 -16.89 -11.21 39.39
C ARG A 355 -17.29 -11.63 40.80
N THR A 356 -16.76 -12.77 41.25
CA THR A 356 -17.03 -13.26 42.61
C THR A 356 -16.54 -12.29 43.67
N GLY A 357 -15.41 -11.62 43.45
CA GLY A 357 -14.88 -10.56 44.29
C GLY A 357 -15.79 -9.33 44.34
N VAL A 358 -16.28 -8.87 43.20
CA VAL A 358 -17.24 -7.75 43.08
C VAL A 358 -18.54 -8.07 43.80
N ASP A 359 -19.10 -9.28 43.62
CA ASP A 359 -20.34 -9.71 44.27
C ASP A 359 -20.18 -9.85 45.79
N LYS A 360 -19.01 -10.26 46.28
CA LYS A 360 -18.72 -10.28 47.72
C LYS A 360 -18.60 -8.86 48.27
N TRP A 361 -17.82 -8.00 47.61
CA TRP A 361 -17.65 -6.60 47.99
C TRP A 361 -19.00 -5.86 48.01
N GLN A 362 -19.90 -6.15 47.05
CA GLN A 362 -21.28 -5.66 47.02
C GLN A 362 -22.03 -5.96 48.32
N ARG A 363 -21.99 -7.22 48.77
CA ARG A 363 -22.67 -7.68 49.98
C ARG A 363 -22.10 -7.00 51.23
N ASP A 364 -20.78 -6.82 51.26
CA ASP A 364 -20.06 -6.28 52.42
C ASP A 364 -20.24 -4.75 52.57
N GLN A 365 -20.36 -4.00 51.46
CA GLN A 365 -20.40 -2.53 51.48
C GLN A 365 -21.81 -1.90 51.39
N LYS A 366 -22.87 -2.66 51.05
CA LYS A 366 -24.25 -2.16 50.88
C LYS A 366 -24.42 -0.96 49.90
N VAL A 367 -23.45 -0.68 49.03
CA VAL A 367 -23.49 0.43 48.05
C VAL A 367 -24.02 -0.04 46.69
N LYS A 368 -24.96 0.71 46.08
CA LYS A 368 -25.50 0.41 44.73
C LYS A 368 -24.81 1.16 43.57
N ALA A 369 -24.33 2.39 43.78
CA ALA A 369 -23.91 3.27 42.68
C ALA A 369 -22.53 2.95 42.03
N GLY A 370 -21.57 2.43 42.80
CA GLY A 370 -20.22 2.08 42.28
C GLY A 370 -20.13 0.73 41.56
N LEU A 371 -21.24 0.00 41.45
CA LEU A 371 -21.26 -1.42 41.12
C LEU A 371 -21.36 -1.72 39.62
N ALA A 372 -22.04 -0.84 38.88
CA ALA A 372 -22.22 -0.97 37.44
C ALA A 372 -20.88 -0.88 36.69
N VAL A 373 -19.96 -0.02 37.14
CA VAL A 373 -18.61 0.11 36.55
C VAL A 373 -17.82 -1.19 36.70
N PHE A 374 -17.83 -1.80 37.89
CA PHE A 374 -17.08 -3.04 38.12
C PHE A 374 -17.70 -4.26 37.42
N LYS A 375 -19.03 -4.30 37.26
CA LYS A 375 -19.71 -5.35 36.49
C LYS A 375 -19.51 -5.18 34.98
N ALA A 376 -19.54 -3.95 34.48
CA ALA A 376 -19.20 -3.64 33.09
C ALA A 376 -17.82 -4.18 32.70
N LEU A 377 -16.81 -4.08 33.58
CA LEU A 377 -15.46 -4.61 33.32
C LEU A 377 -15.41 -6.12 33.04
N ILE A 378 -16.35 -6.90 33.57
CA ILE A 378 -16.43 -8.34 33.33
C ILE A 378 -16.97 -8.62 31.92
N GLU A 379 -18.03 -7.91 31.53
CA GLU A 379 -18.60 -7.99 30.19
C GLU A 379 -17.61 -7.47 29.14
N LEU A 380 -16.77 -6.50 29.51
CA LEU A 380 -15.69 -5.98 28.68
C LEU A 380 -14.59 -6.99 28.39
N GLY A 381 -14.20 -7.86 29.33
CA GLY A 381 -13.24 -8.93 29.00
C GLY A 381 -13.83 -9.96 28.04
N GLY A 382 -15.13 -10.24 28.13
CA GLY A 382 -15.83 -11.05 27.13
C GLY A 382 -15.90 -10.37 25.76
N ALA A 383 -16.08 -9.05 25.73
CA ALA A 383 -16.07 -8.28 24.49
C ALA A 383 -14.67 -8.19 23.86
N ILE A 384 -13.62 -7.93 24.65
CA ILE A 384 -12.21 -7.99 24.20
C ILE A 384 -11.92 -9.38 23.63
N SER A 385 -12.36 -10.43 24.32
CA SER A 385 -12.11 -11.80 23.87
C SER A 385 -12.83 -12.16 22.57
N GLY A 386 -14.04 -11.63 22.39
CA GLY A 386 -14.86 -11.83 21.20
C GLY A 386 -14.40 -11.11 19.93
N VAL A 387 -13.50 -10.11 19.99
CA VAL A 387 -13.28 -9.21 18.83
C VAL A 387 -12.71 -9.94 17.60
N PHE A 388 -11.81 -10.90 17.77
CA PHE A 388 -11.26 -11.67 16.63
C PHE A 388 -12.07 -12.92 16.28
N THR A 389 -13.00 -13.35 17.13
CA THR A 389 -13.89 -14.50 16.90
C THR A 389 -15.25 -14.09 16.34
N GLY A 390 -15.51 -12.78 16.22
CA GLY A 390 -16.77 -12.21 15.74
C GLY A 390 -17.90 -12.27 16.77
N ASN A 391 -17.62 -12.70 18.01
CA ASN A 391 -18.60 -12.76 19.07
C ASN A 391 -18.72 -11.41 19.81
N LEU A 392 -19.45 -10.48 19.20
CA LEU A 392 -19.66 -9.13 19.74
C LEU A 392 -20.92 -8.99 20.62
N SER A 393 -21.61 -10.10 20.91
CA SER A 393 -22.84 -10.12 21.72
C SER A 393 -22.65 -9.38 23.05
N ALA A 394 -21.56 -9.68 23.76
CA ALA A 394 -21.20 -9.02 25.01
C ALA A 394 -21.01 -7.49 24.90
N ALA A 395 -20.55 -6.97 23.76
CA ALA A 395 -20.37 -5.52 23.56
C ALA A 395 -21.71 -4.79 23.34
N ASN A 396 -22.64 -5.45 22.63
CA ASN A 396 -23.99 -4.92 22.38
C ASN A 396 -24.86 -5.00 23.65
N ASP A 397 -24.77 -6.11 24.39
CA ASP A 397 -25.50 -6.33 25.65
C ASP A 397 -25.07 -5.30 26.71
N LEU A 398 -23.78 -5.01 26.80
CA LEU A 398 -23.23 -3.99 27.68
C LEU A 398 -23.80 -2.59 27.37
N GLN A 399 -23.94 -2.22 26.09
CA GLN A 399 -24.53 -0.94 25.71
C GLN A 399 -26.00 -0.83 26.15
N GLU A 400 -26.78 -1.90 26.01
CA GLU A 400 -28.19 -1.91 26.39
C GLU A 400 -28.37 -1.83 27.91
N GLN A 401 -27.59 -2.58 28.68
CA GLN A 401 -27.62 -2.56 30.15
C GLN A 401 -27.23 -1.20 30.73
N LEU A 402 -26.21 -0.55 30.17
CA LEU A 402 -25.70 0.73 30.67
C LEU A 402 -26.64 1.91 30.43
N THR A 403 -27.52 1.83 29.42
CA THR A 403 -28.49 2.89 29.12
C THR A 403 -29.65 2.93 30.15
N LYS A 404 -29.84 1.85 30.91
CA LYS A 404 -30.99 1.66 31.81
C LYS A 404 -30.73 1.99 33.28
N GLU A 405 -29.49 1.92 33.79
CA GLU A 405 -29.29 1.83 35.26
C GLU A 405 -28.53 2.97 36.00
N VAL A 406 -27.61 3.78 35.43
CA VAL A 406 -26.85 4.80 36.23
C VAL A 406 -26.23 5.98 35.40
N PRO A 407 -26.52 7.28 35.67
CA PRO A 407 -25.95 8.44 34.96
C PRO A 407 -24.48 8.80 35.24
N GLU A 408 -23.94 8.58 36.45
CA GLU A 408 -22.55 8.95 36.81
C GLU A 408 -21.49 7.88 36.42
N ALA A 409 -21.91 6.62 36.26
CA ALA A 409 -21.10 5.53 35.69
C ALA A 409 -21.11 5.52 34.15
N LEU A 410 -21.94 6.37 33.55
CA LEU A 410 -22.31 6.37 32.15
C LEU A 410 -21.12 6.74 31.25
N ASP A 411 -20.31 7.75 31.62
CA ASP A 411 -19.25 8.24 30.75
C ASP A 411 -18.05 7.29 30.64
N ARG A 412 -17.62 6.66 31.75
CA ARG A 412 -16.54 5.65 31.72
C ARG A 412 -16.96 4.40 30.95
N ALA A 413 -18.19 3.95 31.16
CA ALA A 413 -18.72 2.78 30.49
C ALA A 413 -19.02 3.04 28.99
N LYS A 414 -19.47 4.25 28.63
CA LYS A 414 -19.58 4.70 27.22
C LYS A 414 -18.21 4.75 26.53
N ASN A 415 -17.18 5.27 27.20
CA ASN A 415 -15.82 5.31 26.66
C ASN A 415 -15.30 3.89 26.37
N LEU A 416 -15.58 2.93 27.26
CA LEU A 416 -15.22 1.52 27.07
C LEU A 416 -15.92 0.88 25.86
N VAL A 417 -17.24 1.06 25.73
CA VAL A 417 -18.00 0.55 24.57
C VAL A 417 -17.51 1.18 23.27
N THR A 418 -17.25 2.49 23.26
CA THR A 418 -16.70 3.20 22.09
C THR A 418 -15.31 2.67 21.73
N ASN A 419 -14.44 2.41 22.70
CA ASN A 419 -13.11 1.87 22.45
C ASN A 419 -13.17 0.45 21.85
N ILE A 420 -14.08 -0.42 22.29
CA ILE A 420 -14.29 -1.75 21.69
C ILE A 420 -14.78 -1.65 20.25
N LYS A 421 -15.74 -0.75 19.97
CA LYS A 421 -16.22 -0.52 18.61
C LYS A 421 -15.09 -0.04 17.71
N ASN A 422 -14.27 0.90 18.18
CA ASN A 422 -13.11 1.37 17.43
C ASN A 422 -12.12 0.23 17.10
N ILE A 423 -11.84 -0.66 18.05
CA ILE A 423 -10.97 -1.83 17.81
C ILE A 423 -11.61 -2.80 16.80
N THR A 424 -12.90 -3.07 16.93
CA THR A 424 -13.67 -3.94 16.04
C THR A 424 -13.66 -3.40 14.60
N ASP A 425 -13.93 -2.11 14.44
CA ASP A 425 -13.88 -1.42 13.15
C ASP A 425 -12.49 -1.50 12.51
N VAL A 426 -11.43 -1.36 13.30
CA VAL A 426 -10.04 -1.53 12.84
C VAL A 426 -9.80 -2.97 12.35
N ILE A 427 -10.20 -3.98 13.12
CA ILE A 427 -10.02 -5.40 12.77
C ILE A 427 -10.83 -5.78 11.54
N GLU A 428 -12.07 -5.30 11.42
CA GLU A 428 -12.93 -5.55 10.27
C GLU A 428 -12.31 -4.94 9.01
N LYS A 429 -11.86 -3.68 9.07
CA LYS A 429 -11.17 -3.00 7.96
C LYS A 429 -9.90 -3.75 7.54
N VAL A 430 -9.08 -4.18 8.50
CA VAL A 430 -7.85 -4.95 8.22
C VAL A 430 -8.19 -6.30 7.60
N SER A 431 -9.13 -7.07 8.16
CA SER A 431 -9.49 -8.40 7.66
C SER A 431 -10.11 -8.33 6.27
N LYS A 432 -11.04 -7.39 6.03
CA LYS A 432 -11.60 -7.13 4.68
C LYS A 432 -10.51 -6.75 3.67
N THR A 433 -9.50 -5.99 4.09
CA THR A 433 -8.38 -5.65 3.21
C THR A 433 -7.53 -6.88 2.88
N VAL A 434 -7.16 -7.71 3.87
CA VAL A 434 -6.41 -8.96 3.67
C VAL A 434 -7.13 -9.87 2.68
N ASP A 435 -8.43 -10.10 2.88
CA ASP A 435 -9.23 -10.97 2.02
C ASP A 435 -9.39 -10.37 0.62
N GLY A 436 -9.61 -9.06 0.54
CA GLY A 436 -9.71 -8.32 -0.72
C GLY A 436 -8.45 -8.46 -1.58
N ILE A 437 -7.26 -8.25 -1.00
CA ILE A 437 -5.99 -8.36 -1.74
C ILE A 437 -5.70 -9.81 -2.12
N ASN A 438 -5.97 -10.78 -1.23
CA ASN A 438 -5.84 -12.20 -1.56
C ASN A 438 -6.71 -12.59 -2.75
N ASN A 439 -7.98 -12.18 -2.74
CA ASN A 439 -8.91 -12.46 -3.83
C ASN A 439 -8.48 -11.77 -5.13
N LEU A 440 -8.05 -10.51 -5.05
CA LEU A 440 -7.53 -9.77 -6.21
C LEU A 440 -6.29 -10.44 -6.79
N GLY A 441 -5.32 -10.83 -5.95
CA GLY A 441 -4.11 -11.53 -6.38
C GLY A 441 -4.42 -12.90 -7.01
N GLY A 442 -5.37 -13.65 -6.44
CA GLY A 442 -5.85 -14.91 -7.02
C GLY A 442 -6.49 -14.71 -8.40
N GLU A 443 -7.32 -13.68 -8.55
CA GLU A 443 -7.93 -13.35 -9.84
C GLU A 443 -6.87 -12.88 -10.85
N ILE A 444 -5.92 -12.02 -10.48
CA ILE A 444 -4.86 -11.56 -11.40
C ILE A 444 -4.04 -12.73 -11.97
N LYS A 445 -3.72 -13.72 -11.12
CA LYS A 445 -2.99 -14.94 -11.51
C LYS A 445 -3.78 -15.83 -12.48
N THR A 446 -5.09 -15.95 -12.27
CA THR A 446 -5.94 -16.95 -12.95
C THR A 446 -6.82 -16.37 -14.06
N ALA A 447 -7.02 -15.05 -14.08
CA ALA A 447 -7.92 -14.39 -15.01
C ALA A 447 -7.41 -14.51 -16.44
N SER A 448 -8.10 -15.37 -17.19
CA SER A 448 -8.09 -15.41 -18.65
C SER A 448 -9.01 -14.36 -19.28
N LYS A 449 -9.89 -13.72 -18.49
CA LYS A 449 -10.84 -12.70 -18.96
C LYS A 449 -10.83 -11.45 -18.08
N LEU A 450 -10.55 -10.29 -18.69
CA LEU A 450 -10.44 -8.99 -18.03
C LEU A 450 -11.70 -8.56 -17.26
N ASN A 451 -12.89 -8.91 -17.76
CA ASN A 451 -14.16 -8.55 -17.12
C ASN A 451 -14.33 -9.11 -15.69
N LYS A 452 -13.68 -10.23 -15.35
CA LYS A 452 -13.68 -10.72 -13.97
C LYS A 452 -12.80 -9.86 -13.07
N LEU A 453 -11.65 -9.43 -13.58
CA LEU A 453 -10.74 -8.52 -12.88
C LEU A 453 -11.41 -7.16 -12.63
N PHE A 454 -12.15 -6.62 -13.60
CA PHE A 454 -12.94 -5.39 -13.44
C PHE A 454 -13.86 -5.44 -12.22
N LYS A 455 -14.64 -6.53 -12.09
CA LYS A 455 -15.54 -6.72 -10.96
C LYS A 455 -14.78 -6.77 -9.63
N LYS A 456 -13.63 -7.44 -9.60
CA LYS A 456 -12.83 -7.57 -8.38
C LYS A 456 -12.17 -6.27 -7.94
N VAL A 457 -11.72 -5.45 -8.89
CA VAL A 457 -11.19 -4.11 -8.59
C VAL A 457 -12.30 -3.20 -8.05
N GLU A 458 -13.49 -3.21 -8.65
CA GLU A 458 -14.62 -2.41 -8.17
C GLU A 458 -15.09 -2.79 -6.76
N GLU A 459 -15.11 -4.09 -6.45
CA GLU A 459 -15.44 -4.60 -5.11
C GLU A 459 -14.40 -4.20 -4.06
N PHE A 460 -13.17 -3.92 -4.48
CA PHE A 460 -12.04 -3.72 -3.59
C PHE A 460 -11.78 -2.24 -3.30
N LYS A 461 -11.84 -1.87 -2.02
CA LYS A 461 -11.44 -0.53 -1.53
C LYS A 461 -10.34 -0.68 -0.49
N PHE A 462 -9.20 -0.03 -0.73
CA PHE A 462 -8.11 0.05 0.25
C PHE A 462 -8.47 0.98 1.42
N ASN A 463 -9.31 0.52 2.34
CA ASN A 463 -9.58 1.21 3.61
C ASN A 463 -8.75 0.60 4.74
N THR A 464 -7.43 0.72 4.64
CA THR A 464 -6.49 0.13 5.60
C THR A 464 -6.11 1.16 6.66
N PRO A 465 -6.35 0.92 7.96
CA PRO A 465 -5.85 1.79 9.02
C PRO A 465 -4.32 1.70 9.09
N SER A 466 -3.68 2.79 9.53
CA SER A 466 -2.26 2.79 9.86
C SER A 466 -1.98 1.99 11.14
N LEU A 467 -0.74 1.56 11.33
CA LEU A 467 -0.32 0.91 12.57
C LEU A 467 -0.53 1.82 13.79
N SER A 468 -0.31 3.13 13.64
CA SER A 468 -0.54 4.10 14.71
C SER A 468 -2.02 4.20 15.10
N GLU A 469 -2.93 4.26 14.13
CA GLU A 469 -4.37 4.28 14.38
C GLU A 469 -4.83 2.97 15.04
N SER A 470 -4.30 1.84 14.57
CA SER A 470 -4.58 0.52 15.12
C SER A 470 -4.10 0.37 16.56
N ASN A 471 -2.85 0.76 16.84
CA ASN A 471 -2.28 0.72 18.19
C ASN A 471 -2.99 1.69 19.14
N LEU A 472 -3.31 2.90 18.67
CA LEU A 472 -4.04 3.90 19.47
C LEU A 472 -5.40 3.38 19.94
N ALA A 473 -6.12 2.63 19.11
CA ALA A 473 -7.39 2.02 19.49
C ALA A 473 -7.21 1.05 20.69
N TRP A 474 -6.17 0.20 20.64
CA TRP A 474 -5.82 -0.71 21.73
C TRP A 474 -5.26 0.01 22.96
N ASP A 475 -4.46 1.06 22.79
CA ASP A 475 -3.89 1.85 23.90
C ASP A 475 -4.96 2.60 24.68
N LYS A 476 -5.93 3.20 23.99
CA LYS A 476 -7.08 3.84 24.64
C LYS A 476 -7.88 2.82 25.46
N MET A 477 -8.06 1.61 24.93
CA MET A 477 -8.71 0.53 25.68
C MET A 477 -7.89 0.11 26.91
N LEU A 478 -6.57 -0.05 26.75
CA LEU A 478 -5.66 -0.42 27.83
C LEU A 478 -5.64 0.61 28.97
N ILE A 479 -5.62 1.91 28.65
CA ILE A 479 -5.67 2.99 29.63
C ILE A 479 -6.95 2.89 30.46
N GLU A 480 -8.08 2.66 29.80
CA GLU A 480 -9.39 2.58 30.45
C GLU A 480 -9.50 1.32 31.31
N VAL A 481 -9.03 0.17 30.84
CA VAL A 481 -8.95 -1.09 31.62
C VAL A 481 -8.06 -0.91 32.86
N LYS A 482 -6.87 -0.32 32.69
CA LYS A 482 -5.93 -0.02 33.80
C LYS A 482 -6.56 0.89 34.85
N SER A 483 -7.16 2.00 34.42
CA SER A 483 -7.79 2.98 35.32
C SER A 483 -8.85 2.31 36.21
N ASN A 484 -9.73 1.53 35.59
CA ASN A 484 -10.87 0.94 36.28
C ASN A 484 -10.48 -0.27 37.17
N LEU A 485 -9.57 -1.15 36.73
CA LEU A 485 -9.14 -2.31 37.54
C LEU A 485 -8.13 -1.94 38.63
N ARG A 486 -7.32 -0.88 38.46
CA ARG A 486 -6.52 -0.33 39.57
C ARG A 486 -7.40 0.26 40.65
N TYR A 487 -8.44 1.01 40.26
CA TYR A 487 -9.44 1.49 41.22
C TYR A 487 -10.15 0.34 41.95
N ALA A 488 -10.50 -0.74 41.25
CA ALA A 488 -11.06 -1.95 41.89
C ALA A 488 -10.09 -2.58 42.89
N HIS A 489 -8.80 -2.62 42.55
CA HIS A 489 -7.75 -3.14 43.44
C HIS A 489 -7.56 -2.28 44.69
N GLU A 490 -7.57 -0.94 44.56
CA GLU A 490 -7.53 0.01 45.68
C GLU A 490 -8.73 -0.15 46.63
N LYS A 491 -9.86 -0.66 46.13
CA LYS A 491 -11.04 -1.02 46.94
C LYS A 491 -10.98 -2.44 47.50
N GLU A 492 -9.83 -3.10 47.43
CA GLU A 492 -9.57 -4.45 47.91
C GLU A 492 -10.46 -5.52 47.27
N ILE A 493 -10.97 -5.26 46.06
CA ILE A 493 -11.78 -6.24 45.32
C ILE A 493 -10.88 -7.38 44.86
N LYS A 494 -11.14 -8.58 45.40
CA LYS A 494 -10.39 -9.80 45.06
C LYS A 494 -10.48 -10.12 43.56
N GLY A 495 -9.37 -10.53 42.96
CA GLY A 495 -9.28 -10.91 41.55
C GLY A 495 -9.04 -9.73 40.58
N ALA A 496 -9.12 -8.47 41.03
CA ALA A 496 -8.95 -7.30 40.15
C ALA A 496 -7.55 -7.23 39.50
N ARG A 497 -6.48 -7.48 40.28
CA ARG A 497 -5.10 -7.46 39.78
C ARG A 497 -4.80 -8.60 38.80
N GLU A 498 -5.21 -9.83 39.14
CA GLU A 498 -5.08 -11.02 38.28
C GLU A 498 -5.80 -10.77 36.95
N TYR A 499 -7.02 -10.26 36.99
CA TYR A 499 -7.78 -9.96 35.79
C TYR A 499 -7.15 -8.85 34.93
N LEU A 500 -6.60 -7.81 35.55
CA LEU A 500 -5.88 -6.75 34.83
C LEU A 500 -4.72 -7.35 34.02
N ILE A 501 -3.86 -8.15 34.67
CA ILE A 501 -2.68 -8.75 34.02
C ILE A 501 -3.09 -9.60 32.81
N GLU A 502 -4.12 -10.44 32.95
CA GLU A 502 -4.57 -11.31 31.87
C GLU A 502 -5.21 -10.55 30.70
N LEU A 503 -5.88 -9.43 30.96
CA LEU A 503 -6.38 -8.52 29.90
C LEU A 503 -5.24 -7.75 29.22
N GLU A 504 -4.21 -7.33 29.96
CA GLU A 504 -3.04 -6.67 29.39
C GLU A 504 -2.33 -7.61 28.40
N LYS A 505 -2.10 -8.87 28.79
CA LYS A 505 -1.53 -9.91 27.91
C LYS A 505 -2.38 -10.10 26.65
N GLN A 506 -3.70 -10.12 26.79
CA GLN A 506 -4.62 -10.28 25.66
C GLN A 506 -4.59 -9.08 24.70
N ILE A 507 -4.58 -7.85 25.23
CA ILE A 507 -4.46 -6.63 24.43
C ILE A 507 -3.13 -6.60 23.67
N LEU A 508 -2.03 -7.01 24.29
CA LEU A 508 -0.72 -7.12 23.62
C LEU A 508 -0.76 -8.11 22.43
N LEU A 509 -1.38 -9.27 22.62
CA LEU A 509 -1.58 -10.24 21.52
C LEU A 509 -2.49 -9.66 20.42
N GLY A 510 -3.53 -8.92 20.78
CA GLY A 510 -4.41 -8.24 19.82
C GLY A 510 -3.68 -7.21 18.96
N LYS A 511 -2.81 -6.40 19.57
CA LYS A 511 -1.91 -5.48 18.84
C LYS A 511 -0.96 -6.23 17.91
N ALA A 512 -0.36 -7.33 18.38
CA ALA A 512 0.55 -8.16 17.59
C ALA A 512 -0.16 -8.77 16.37
N ILE A 513 -1.42 -9.22 16.50
CA ILE A 513 -2.23 -9.69 15.37
C ILE A 513 -2.44 -8.56 14.36
N ASN A 514 -2.86 -7.37 14.81
CA ASN A 514 -3.10 -6.25 13.91
C ASN A 514 -1.82 -5.81 13.18
N ALA A 515 -0.69 -5.72 13.89
CA ALA A 515 0.60 -5.38 13.28
C ALA A 515 1.01 -6.40 12.22
N ALA A 516 0.89 -7.71 12.52
CA ALA A 516 1.20 -8.77 11.58
C ALA A 516 0.25 -8.77 10.37
N GLN A 517 -1.04 -8.53 10.56
CA GLN A 517 -2.01 -8.40 9.46
C GLN A 517 -1.76 -7.18 8.58
N LEU A 518 -1.37 -6.04 9.16
CA LEU A 518 -0.99 -4.84 8.41
C LEU A 518 0.27 -5.08 7.56
N ASN A 519 1.27 -5.79 8.10
CA ASN A 519 2.45 -6.22 7.35
C ASN A 519 2.06 -7.19 6.22
N LEU A 520 1.17 -8.15 6.50
CA LEU A 520 0.63 -9.06 5.49
C LEU A 520 -0.05 -8.30 4.35
N ILE A 521 -0.87 -7.29 4.64
CA ILE A 521 -1.51 -6.42 3.63
C ILE A 521 -0.45 -5.79 2.73
N GLN A 522 0.61 -5.23 3.32
CA GLN A 522 1.69 -4.62 2.56
C GLN A 522 2.37 -5.66 1.66
N LYS A 523 2.74 -6.84 2.18
CA LYS A 523 3.41 -7.87 1.40
C LYS A 523 2.54 -8.48 0.30
N GLN A 524 1.26 -8.67 0.56
CA GLN A 524 0.31 -9.13 -0.46
C GLN A 524 0.12 -8.08 -1.55
N ALA A 525 0.06 -6.80 -1.19
CA ALA A 525 -0.03 -5.72 -2.17
C ALA A 525 1.25 -5.63 -3.03
N GLU A 526 2.43 -5.76 -2.41
CA GLU A 526 3.72 -5.84 -3.13
C GLU A 526 3.72 -7.03 -4.11
N LEU A 527 3.23 -8.20 -3.69
CA LEU A 527 3.11 -9.36 -4.57
C LEU A 527 2.14 -9.11 -5.75
N VAL A 528 0.99 -8.46 -5.50
CA VAL A 528 0.04 -8.11 -6.56
C VAL A 528 0.69 -7.22 -7.61
N ASP A 529 1.43 -6.19 -7.19
CA ASP A 529 2.17 -5.31 -8.11
C ASP A 529 3.21 -6.10 -8.92
N LEU A 530 3.99 -6.98 -8.29
CA LEU A 530 4.99 -7.80 -8.97
C LEU A 530 4.37 -8.73 -10.04
N ILE A 531 3.24 -9.37 -9.72
CA ILE A 531 2.53 -10.25 -10.65
C ILE A 531 1.98 -9.45 -11.83
N LEU A 532 1.34 -8.31 -11.57
CA LEU A 532 0.84 -7.42 -12.63
C LEU A 532 1.98 -6.93 -13.51
N THR A 533 3.07 -6.46 -12.90
CA THR A 533 4.28 -5.98 -13.58
C THR A 533 4.84 -7.05 -14.50
N ARG A 534 4.96 -8.30 -14.03
CA ARG A 534 5.41 -9.43 -14.86
C ARG A 534 4.45 -9.73 -16.01
N LYS A 535 3.14 -9.73 -15.75
CA LYS A 535 2.11 -9.99 -16.79
C LYS A 535 2.16 -8.94 -17.90
N VAL A 536 2.33 -7.67 -17.53
CA VAL A 536 2.58 -6.57 -18.47
C VAL A 536 3.87 -6.82 -19.24
N THR A 537 4.99 -7.10 -18.58
CA THR A 537 6.29 -7.30 -19.25
C THR A 537 6.26 -8.43 -20.29
N ILE A 538 5.53 -9.53 -20.03
CA ILE A 538 5.33 -10.60 -21.01
C ILE A 538 4.62 -10.06 -22.26
N ARG A 539 3.52 -9.33 -22.08
CA ARG A 539 2.73 -8.77 -23.20
C ARG A 539 3.49 -7.72 -23.99
N GLN A 540 4.22 -6.85 -23.29
CA GLN A 540 5.11 -5.87 -23.93
C GLN A 540 6.19 -6.57 -24.76
N SER A 541 6.77 -7.66 -24.25
CA SER A 541 7.75 -8.47 -24.99
C SER A 541 7.15 -9.12 -26.23
N GLU A 542 5.93 -9.65 -26.15
CA GLU A 542 5.22 -10.24 -27.30
C GLU A 542 4.93 -9.21 -28.38
N ARG A 543 4.46 -8.01 -28.00
CA ARG A 543 4.21 -6.91 -28.96
C ARG A 543 5.50 -6.39 -29.59
N LEU A 544 6.53 -6.17 -28.77
CA LEU A 544 7.83 -5.70 -29.25
C LEU A 544 8.37 -6.66 -30.33
N ASN A 545 8.27 -7.97 -30.12
CA ASN A 545 8.67 -8.96 -31.12
C ASN A 545 7.86 -8.83 -32.41
N GLY A 546 6.54 -8.64 -32.31
CA GLY A 546 5.68 -8.38 -33.47
C GLY A 546 6.08 -7.11 -34.24
N TYR A 547 6.38 -6.02 -33.54
CA TYR A 547 6.85 -4.78 -34.18
C TYR A 547 8.24 -4.96 -34.81
N ILE A 548 9.15 -5.68 -34.16
CA ILE A 548 10.48 -6.01 -34.71
C ILE A 548 10.37 -6.79 -36.03
N ASP A 549 9.42 -7.73 -36.13
CA ASP A 549 9.25 -8.57 -37.31
C ASP A 549 8.72 -7.79 -38.54
N GLU A 550 7.94 -6.72 -38.29
CA GLU A 550 7.35 -5.87 -39.33
C GLU A 550 8.12 -4.56 -39.58
N ALA A 551 8.98 -4.10 -38.66
CA ALA A 551 9.69 -2.82 -38.74
C ALA A 551 10.58 -2.65 -39.99
N GLY A 552 11.00 -3.76 -40.62
CA GLY A 552 11.76 -3.71 -41.87
C GLY A 552 10.92 -3.37 -43.10
N LYS A 553 9.58 -3.39 -42.97
CA LYS A 553 8.61 -3.26 -44.08
C LYS A 553 7.59 -2.14 -43.84
N ASP A 554 7.34 -1.77 -42.59
CA ASP A 554 6.33 -0.79 -42.18
C ASP A 554 6.94 0.28 -41.25
N GLU A 555 6.89 1.54 -41.71
CA GLU A 555 7.37 2.70 -40.95
C GLU A 555 6.56 2.91 -39.66
N ASN A 556 5.27 2.57 -39.66
CA ASN A 556 4.44 2.62 -38.47
C ASN A 556 4.87 1.55 -37.45
N ALA A 557 5.22 0.34 -37.90
CA ALA A 557 5.79 -0.69 -37.03
C ALA A 557 7.14 -0.25 -36.42
N GLN A 558 7.96 0.52 -37.14
CA GLN A 558 9.18 1.10 -36.59
C GLN A 558 8.89 2.10 -35.46
N GLN A 559 7.92 3.00 -35.65
CA GLN A 559 7.52 3.96 -34.62
C GLN A 559 6.95 3.26 -33.38
N LEU A 560 6.12 2.23 -33.58
CA LEU A 560 5.55 1.42 -32.50
C LEU A 560 6.62 0.62 -31.74
N MET A 561 7.65 0.12 -32.44
CA MET A 561 8.81 -0.52 -31.81
C MET A 561 9.56 0.45 -30.88
N GLU A 562 9.87 1.66 -31.37
CA GLU A 562 10.53 2.72 -30.59
C GLU A 562 9.69 3.10 -29.35
N GLN A 563 8.37 3.24 -29.54
CA GLN A 563 7.44 3.55 -28.46
C GLN A 563 7.36 2.44 -27.40
N GLU A 564 7.29 1.17 -27.81
CA GLU A 564 7.20 0.05 -26.88
C GLU A 564 8.49 -0.07 -26.06
N LEU A 565 9.67 0.09 -26.68
CA LEU A 565 10.96 0.11 -25.96
C LEU A 565 11.03 1.24 -24.93
N TYR A 566 10.55 2.44 -25.28
CA TYR A 566 10.45 3.56 -24.33
C TYR A 566 9.58 3.21 -23.11
N ARG A 567 8.39 2.65 -23.35
CA ARG A 567 7.46 2.25 -22.28
C ARG A 567 8.06 1.19 -21.36
N MET A 568 8.74 0.21 -21.94
CA MET A 568 9.43 -0.82 -21.17
C MET A 568 10.54 -0.23 -20.28
N SER A 569 11.29 0.77 -20.76
CA SER A 569 12.31 1.45 -19.94
C SER A 569 11.69 2.11 -18.70
N VAL A 570 10.58 2.85 -18.85
CA VAL A 570 9.91 3.49 -17.72
C VAL A 570 9.32 2.44 -16.77
N HIS A 571 8.72 1.38 -17.34
CA HIS A 571 8.13 0.28 -16.58
C HIS A 571 9.14 -0.41 -15.65
N PHE A 572 10.34 -0.66 -16.15
CA PHE A 572 11.39 -1.36 -15.40
C PHE A 572 12.05 -0.53 -14.29
N LYS A 573 11.79 0.78 -14.22
CA LYS A 573 12.25 1.62 -13.11
C LYS A 573 11.43 1.39 -11.83
N ARG A 574 10.22 0.83 -11.91
CA ARG A 574 9.37 0.61 -10.72
C ARG A 574 9.95 -0.40 -9.72
N PRO A 575 10.37 -1.62 -10.12
CA PRO A 575 11.04 -2.55 -9.21
C PRO A 575 12.30 -1.94 -8.59
N MET A 576 13.04 -1.12 -9.35
CA MET A 576 14.22 -0.40 -8.87
C MET A 576 13.87 0.64 -7.82
N PHE A 577 12.85 1.46 -8.06
CA PHE A 577 12.33 2.39 -7.07
C PHE A 577 11.98 1.68 -5.76
N VAL A 578 11.25 0.55 -5.83
CA VAL A 578 10.85 -0.21 -4.64
C VAL A 578 12.09 -0.71 -3.88
N ALA A 579 13.04 -1.31 -4.59
CA ALA A 579 14.25 -1.86 -3.99
C ALA A 579 15.15 -0.78 -3.38
N LEU A 580 15.33 0.37 -4.06
CA LEU A 580 16.07 1.50 -3.53
C LEU A 580 15.37 2.13 -2.32
N SER A 581 14.03 2.25 -2.36
CA SER A 581 13.25 2.73 -1.22
C SER A 581 13.39 1.81 0.00
N ASN A 582 13.41 0.50 -0.22
CA ASN A 582 13.66 -0.47 0.84
C ASN A 582 15.08 -0.33 1.39
N TYR A 583 16.07 -0.08 0.53
CA TYR A 583 17.44 0.17 0.97
C TYR A 583 17.55 1.45 1.82
N VAL A 584 16.90 2.54 1.39
CA VAL A 584 16.80 3.79 2.17
C VAL A 584 16.08 3.55 3.51
N ALA A 585 15.00 2.77 3.54
CA ALA A 585 14.30 2.45 4.77
C ALA A 585 15.17 1.63 5.75
N ALA A 586 15.94 0.67 5.25
CA ALA A 586 16.90 -0.09 6.04
C ALA A 586 18.03 0.81 6.59
N TYR A 587 18.51 1.77 5.78
CA TYR A 587 19.44 2.80 6.24
C TYR A 587 18.83 3.67 7.33
N ASN A 588 17.58 4.13 7.16
CA ASN A 588 16.93 4.99 8.15
C ASN A 588 16.76 4.28 9.51
N TYR A 589 16.39 2.99 9.49
CA TYR A 589 16.34 2.17 10.70
C TYR A 589 17.72 2.02 11.35
N TRP A 590 18.75 1.71 10.57
CA TRP A 590 20.09 1.47 11.11
C TRP A 590 20.75 2.76 11.63
N SER A 591 20.61 3.84 10.88
CA SER A 591 21.21 5.15 11.17
C SER A 591 20.42 5.95 12.21
N LEU A 592 19.15 5.61 12.44
CA LEU A 592 18.18 6.43 13.18
C LEU A 592 18.13 7.86 12.65
N SER A 593 18.15 7.98 11.32
CA SER A 593 18.10 9.23 10.58
C SER A 593 17.12 9.11 9.43
N SER A 594 16.43 10.20 9.10
CA SER A 594 15.60 10.31 7.89
C SER A 594 16.34 11.00 6.72
N ASN A 595 17.65 11.26 6.87
CA ASN A 595 18.40 12.18 6.01
C ASN A 595 19.34 11.45 5.03
N SER A 596 18.88 10.36 4.43
CA SER A 596 19.58 9.77 3.28
C SER A 596 19.70 10.82 2.16
N ARG A 597 20.86 10.91 1.51
CA ARG A 597 21.04 11.74 0.31
C ARG A 597 20.34 11.11 -0.90
N VAL A 598 20.13 9.80 -0.87
CA VAL A 598 19.44 9.06 -1.92
C VAL A 598 17.94 9.29 -1.86
N LYS A 599 17.38 9.74 -2.99
CA LYS A 599 15.94 9.85 -3.22
C LYS A 599 15.54 8.92 -4.37
N PRO A 600 14.76 7.85 -4.09
CA PRO A 600 14.14 7.05 -5.14
C PRO A 600 13.30 7.94 -6.07
N SER A 601 13.42 7.71 -7.37
CA SER A 601 12.72 8.49 -8.41
C SER A 601 12.50 7.59 -9.62
N LEU A 602 11.33 7.60 -10.24
CA LEU A 602 11.03 6.92 -11.50
C LEU A 602 11.56 7.69 -12.72
N ASN A 603 11.79 8.99 -12.61
CA ASN A 603 12.18 9.83 -13.75
C ASN A 603 13.69 9.91 -13.95
N LYS A 604 14.50 9.65 -12.93
CA LYS A 604 15.96 9.69 -13.07
C LYS A 604 16.47 8.67 -14.09
N PRO A 605 17.56 8.98 -14.82
CA PRO A 605 18.21 8.06 -15.74
C PRO A 605 18.87 6.89 -14.99
N TYR A 606 19.08 5.77 -15.69
CA TYR A 606 19.61 4.54 -15.08
C TYR A 606 21.01 4.70 -14.45
N TYR A 607 21.87 5.57 -15.00
CA TYR A 607 23.19 5.78 -14.42
C TYR A 607 23.14 6.45 -13.04
N GLU A 608 22.15 7.32 -12.77
CA GLU A 608 21.96 7.94 -11.45
C GLU A 608 21.58 6.89 -10.38
N TYR A 609 20.88 5.81 -10.74
CA TYR A 609 20.65 4.69 -9.81
C TYR A 609 21.96 4.00 -9.41
N ARG A 610 22.99 4.02 -10.27
CA ARG A 610 24.32 3.50 -9.93
C ARG A 610 25.02 4.44 -8.96
N GLU A 611 24.86 5.75 -9.14
CA GLU A 611 25.36 6.76 -8.21
C GLU A 611 24.66 6.69 -6.86
N ASP A 612 23.36 6.40 -6.83
CA ASP A 612 22.62 6.19 -5.57
C ASP A 612 23.19 5.03 -4.77
N LEU A 613 23.59 3.93 -5.41
CA LEU A 613 24.23 2.81 -4.71
C LEU A 613 25.52 3.23 -4.01
N ALA A 614 26.33 4.05 -4.69
CA ALA A 614 27.54 4.60 -4.09
C ALA A 614 27.21 5.61 -2.99
N THR A 615 26.19 6.43 -3.20
CA THR A 615 25.76 7.49 -2.27
C THR A 615 25.21 6.90 -0.98
N ILE A 616 24.33 5.90 -1.05
CA ILE A 616 23.81 5.26 0.17
C ILE A 616 24.92 4.51 0.91
N ALA A 617 25.87 3.89 0.20
CA ALA A 617 27.05 3.30 0.83
C ALA A 617 27.90 4.37 1.57
N SER A 618 28.04 5.56 0.99
CA SER A 618 28.67 6.70 1.66
C SER A 618 27.85 7.20 2.85
N ASP A 619 26.51 7.26 2.76
CA ASP A 619 25.62 7.65 3.86
C ASP A 619 25.81 6.74 5.08
N TYR A 620 25.97 5.43 4.86
CA TYR A 620 26.31 4.49 5.95
C TYR A 620 27.64 4.83 6.62
N ASN A 621 28.68 5.14 5.84
CA ASN A 621 29.98 5.52 6.38
C ASN A 621 29.89 6.84 7.17
N ASP A 622 29.15 7.82 6.65
CA ASP A 622 28.93 9.11 7.33
C ASP A 622 28.14 8.94 8.62
N ALA A 623 27.10 8.10 8.63
CA ALA A 623 26.36 7.75 9.83
C ALA A 623 27.25 7.03 10.85
N LEU A 624 28.10 6.09 10.42
CA LEU A 624 29.07 5.43 11.31
C LEU A 624 30.04 6.43 11.95
N ASN A 625 30.49 7.44 11.17
CA ASN A 625 31.36 8.51 11.67
C ASN A 625 30.66 9.45 12.67
N LYS A 626 29.33 9.61 12.57
CA LYS A 626 28.54 10.40 13.51
C LYS A 626 28.30 9.68 14.83
N PHE A 627 28.30 8.36 14.84
CA PHE A 627 28.24 7.58 16.07
C PHE A 627 29.55 7.78 16.85
N ARG A 628 29.47 8.59 17.90
CA ARG A 628 30.58 8.93 18.80
C ARG A 628 30.15 8.68 20.25
N PRO A 629 30.64 7.61 20.91
CA PRO A 629 31.47 6.54 20.35
C PRO A 629 30.71 5.69 19.31
N GLY A 630 31.46 4.98 18.45
CA GLY A 630 30.87 4.08 17.47
C GLY A 630 30.15 2.88 18.13
N PRO A 631 29.39 2.08 17.37
CA PRO A 631 28.74 0.88 17.90
C PRO A 631 29.76 -0.08 18.53
N GLN A 632 29.44 -0.57 19.73
CA GLN A 632 30.28 -1.48 20.52
C GLN A 632 29.49 -2.74 20.88
N PRO A 633 30.16 -3.89 21.05
CA PRO A 633 29.49 -5.07 21.57
C PRO A 633 28.92 -4.79 22.95
N PHE A 634 27.72 -5.28 23.21
CA PHE A 634 27.10 -5.20 24.53
C PHE A 634 26.54 -6.56 24.93
N LYS A 635 26.41 -6.74 26.24
CA LYS A 635 25.69 -7.86 26.84
C LYS A 635 24.87 -7.35 28.03
N VAL A 636 23.57 -7.61 28.00
CA VAL A 636 22.66 -7.45 29.14
C VAL A 636 22.20 -8.86 29.51
N ALA A 637 22.52 -9.32 30.72
CA ALA A 637 22.30 -10.71 31.14
C ALA A 637 21.45 -10.84 32.42
N ASP A 638 20.97 -9.73 32.95
CA ASP A 638 20.37 -9.54 34.26
C ASP A 638 18.90 -9.07 34.17
N ILE A 639 18.24 -9.32 33.03
CA ILE A 639 16.79 -9.15 32.95
C ILE A 639 16.14 -10.39 33.56
N ILE A 640 15.69 -10.23 34.80
CA ILE A 640 15.01 -11.27 35.56
C ILE A 640 13.50 -11.08 35.46
N ILE A 641 12.81 -12.15 35.12
CA ILE A 641 11.36 -12.24 35.14
C ILE A 641 10.99 -13.29 36.19
N ASP A 642 10.51 -12.83 37.34
CA ASP A 642 10.14 -13.63 38.50
C ASP A 642 8.65 -13.49 38.88
N ASP A 643 7.85 -12.93 37.97
CA ASP A 643 6.41 -12.82 38.14
C ASP A 643 5.79 -14.22 38.24
N ARG A 644 5.22 -14.51 39.42
CA ARG A 644 4.68 -15.84 39.77
C ARG A 644 3.59 -16.29 38.80
N GLU A 645 2.81 -15.37 38.25
CA GLU A 645 1.73 -15.69 37.32
C GLU A 645 2.28 -16.06 35.94
N GLN A 646 3.30 -15.34 35.45
CA GLN A 646 4.01 -15.70 34.23
C GLN A 646 4.74 -17.05 34.34
N ILE A 647 5.39 -17.33 35.47
CA ILE A 647 6.04 -18.63 35.73
C ILE A 647 5.01 -19.77 35.75
N ASN A 648 3.86 -19.55 36.40
CA ASN A 648 2.78 -20.54 36.41
C ASN A 648 2.18 -20.76 35.01
N THR A 649 2.10 -19.70 34.20
CA THR A 649 1.66 -19.79 32.80
C THR A 649 2.63 -20.64 31.98
N LEU A 650 3.94 -20.47 32.16
CA LEU A 650 4.95 -21.32 31.53
C LEU A 650 4.79 -22.79 31.95
N ALA A 651 4.58 -23.08 33.23
CA ALA A 651 4.42 -24.44 33.72
C ALA A 651 3.15 -25.13 33.17
N THR A 652 2.06 -24.38 33.02
CA THR A 652 0.75 -24.93 32.64
C THR A 652 0.49 -24.91 31.14
N LYS A 653 1.07 -23.97 30.40
CA LYS A 653 0.82 -23.76 28.96
C LYS A 653 2.06 -23.89 28.09
N GLY A 654 3.25 -23.88 28.69
CA GLY A 654 4.51 -23.89 27.95
C GLY A 654 4.81 -22.57 27.24
N GLU A 655 4.15 -21.47 27.61
CA GLU A 655 4.28 -20.17 26.95
C GLU A 655 4.43 -19.04 27.96
N PHE A 656 5.19 -18.01 27.61
CA PHE A 656 5.26 -16.76 28.38
C PHE A 656 5.50 -15.56 27.46
N ASN A 657 5.03 -14.38 27.88
CA ASN A 657 5.14 -13.14 27.13
C ASN A 657 5.67 -12.03 28.05
N PHE A 658 6.50 -11.15 27.51
CA PHE A 658 7.06 -10.01 28.24
C PHE A 658 7.26 -8.81 27.32
N HIS A 659 7.28 -7.62 27.91
CA HIS A 659 7.51 -6.36 27.20
C HIS A 659 8.81 -5.74 27.69
N ILE A 660 9.64 -5.28 26.77
CA ILE A 660 10.81 -4.47 27.11
C ILE A 660 10.50 -3.02 26.67
N PRO A 661 10.18 -2.11 27.60
CA PRO A 661 9.96 -0.72 27.27
C PRO A 661 11.27 -0.03 26.88
N LEU A 662 11.17 1.05 26.11
CA LEU A 662 12.33 1.88 25.78
C LEU A 662 13.08 2.31 27.05
N GLU A 663 12.38 2.63 28.13
CA GLU A 663 12.94 3.09 29.40
C GLU A 663 13.51 1.98 30.32
N GLN A 664 13.65 0.75 29.84
CA GLN A 664 14.19 -0.37 30.62
C GLN A 664 15.57 -0.02 31.21
N ALA A 665 15.71 -0.14 32.54
CA ALA A 665 16.86 0.35 33.29
C ALA A 665 18.20 -0.26 32.80
N GLN A 666 18.23 -1.56 32.50
CA GLN A 666 19.42 -2.27 32.02
C GLN A 666 19.95 -1.71 30.69
N PHE A 667 19.11 -1.00 29.92
CA PHE A 667 19.50 -0.37 28.66
C PHE A 667 19.73 1.14 28.78
N CYS A 668 19.63 1.74 29.97
CA CYS A 668 19.70 3.20 30.15
C CYS A 668 21.01 3.82 29.62
N SER A 669 22.10 3.04 29.64
CA SER A 669 23.43 3.44 29.20
C SER A 669 23.61 3.39 27.69
N PHE A 670 22.56 3.04 26.93
CA PHE A 670 22.62 2.94 25.47
C PHE A 670 21.62 3.89 24.83
N ASP A 671 22.07 4.58 23.78
CA ASP A 671 21.20 5.31 22.87
C ASP A 671 20.57 4.33 21.89
N ARG A 672 21.38 3.62 21.11
CA ARG A 672 20.89 2.63 20.15
C ARG A 672 21.25 1.22 20.60
N VAL A 673 20.34 0.26 20.40
CA VAL A 673 20.61 -1.17 20.66
C VAL A 673 20.17 -2.03 19.47
N ARG A 674 21.05 -2.91 18.99
CA ARG A 674 20.81 -3.89 17.93
C ARG A 674 21.20 -5.27 18.42
N LEU A 675 20.31 -6.23 18.25
CA LEU A 675 20.45 -7.59 18.77
C LEU A 675 20.98 -8.52 17.70
N ASP A 676 22.02 -9.26 18.09
CA ASP A 676 22.53 -10.40 17.32
C ASP A 676 21.97 -11.71 17.88
N SER A 677 21.73 -11.75 19.19
CA SER A 677 21.25 -12.92 19.92
C SER A 677 20.28 -12.53 21.04
N ILE A 678 19.33 -13.44 21.28
CA ILE A 678 18.48 -13.46 22.45
C ILE A 678 18.52 -14.86 23.06
N ARG A 679 18.82 -14.93 24.36
CA ARG A 679 18.84 -16.18 25.12
C ARG A 679 17.88 -16.09 26.28
N ILE A 680 17.27 -17.22 26.59
CA ILE A 680 16.31 -17.31 27.68
C ILE A 680 16.59 -18.58 28.43
N TYR A 681 16.97 -18.42 29.69
CA TYR A 681 17.26 -19.51 30.60
C TYR A 681 16.12 -19.66 31.60
N LEU A 682 15.64 -20.89 31.74
CA LEU A 682 14.77 -21.29 32.84
C LEU A 682 15.66 -21.64 34.04
N GLU A 683 15.46 -20.96 35.16
CA GLU A 683 16.26 -21.14 36.38
C GLU A 683 15.41 -21.71 37.51
N GLY A 684 16.00 -22.60 38.31
CA GLY A 684 15.34 -23.21 39.45
C GLY A 684 16.18 -24.35 40.02
N LYS A 685 16.34 -24.40 41.34
CA LYS A 685 17.28 -25.32 42.00
C LYS A 685 16.88 -26.79 41.87
N GLN A 686 15.59 -27.03 41.60
CA GLN A 686 15.01 -28.36 41.44
C GLN A 686 14.84 -28.74 39.96
N LEU A 687 15.35 -27.94 39.02
CA LEU A 687 15.33 -28.32 37.61
C LEU A 687 16.23 -29.55 37.37
N PRO A 688 15.84 -30.48 36.48
CA PRO A 688 16.60 -31.70 36.27
C PRO A 688 17.95 -31.39 35.62
N GLN A 689 19.02 -31.90 36.23
CA GLN A 689 20.36 -31.85 35.68
C GLN A 689 20.43 -32.64 34.35
N GLY A 690 21.22 -32.15 33.39
CA GLY A 690 21.34 -32.68 32.04
C GLY A 690 20.12 -32.45 31.14
N LYS A 691 19.08 -31.76 31.63
CA LYS A 691 17.85 -31.52 30.85
C LYS A 691 18.15 -30.58 29.69
N ARG A 692 17.74 -30.99 28.49
CA ARG A 692 17.74 -30.15 27.30
C ARG A 692 16.43 -29.38 27.19
N PHE A 693 16.54 -28.06 27.08
CA PHE A 693 15.44 -27.12 26.88
C PHE A 693 15.43 -26.64 25.43
N ASN A 694 14.24 -26.54 24.85
CA ASN A 694 14.05 -26.11 23.46
C ASN A 694 12.98 -25.01 23.43
N LEU A 695 13.44 -23.77 23.28
CA LEU A 695 12.61 -22.58 23.31
C LEU A 695 12.51 -21.96 21.92
N GLN A 696 11.31 -21.56 21.56
CA GLN A 696 11.02 -20.74 20.39
C GLN A 696 10.72 -19.34 20.88
N ILE A 697 11.51 -18.36 20.43
CA ILE A 697 11.44 -16.96 20.83
C ILE A 697 10.92 -16.16 19.64
N ALA A 698 9.95 -15.30 19.87
CA ALA A 698 9.38 -14.42 18.86
C ALA A 698 9.15 -13.00 19.40
N ASN A 699 8.94 -12.04 18.51
CA ASN A 699 8.53 -10.68 18.87
C ASN A 699 7.30 -10.22 18.07
N SER A 700 6.75 -9.05 18.41
CA SER A 700 5.53 -8.54 17.75
C SER A 700 5.79 -7.90 16.38
N GLY A 701 7.04 -7.70 15.98
CA GLY A 701 7.39 -6.93 14.78
C GLY A 701 7.18 -5.41 14.94
N SER A 702 6.81 -4.93 16.14
CA SER A 702 6.79 -3.51 16.48
C SER A 702 8.01 -3.18 17.34
N TYR A 703 8.76 -2.18 16.91
CA TYR A 703 10.03 -1.84 17.52
C TYR A 703 10.05 -0.37 17.92
N GLN A 704 10.66 -0.10 19.07
CA GLN A 704 11.00 1.25 19.49
C GLN A 704 12.51 1.42 19.48
N ASP A 705 12.97 2.64 19.28
CA ASP A 705 14.38 2.95 19.40
C ASP A 705 14.62 4.42 19.78
N ARG A 706 15.86 4.75 20.11
CA ARG A 706 16.25 6.13 20.40
C ARG A 706 17.64 6.46 19.90
N HIS A 707 17.86 7.75 19.68
CA HIS A 707 19.19 8.31 19.53
C HIS A 707 19.20 9.71 20.14
N GLY A 708 20.00 9.93 21.18
CA GLY A 708 19.88 11.11 22.04
C GLY A 708 18.44 11.29 22.58
N ARG A 709 17.82 12.43 22.27
CA ARG A 709 16.45 12.76 22.71
C ARG A 709 15.35 12.29 21.76
N ASN A 710 15.71 11.82 20.58
CA ASN A 710 14.75 11.43 19.56
C ASN A 710 14.30 9.99 19.78
N LYS A 711 12.99 9.76 19.76
CA LYS A 711 12.38 8.43 19.82
C LYS A 711 11.87 8.05 18.44
N PHE A 712 12.06 6.80 18.06
CA PHE A 712 11.64 6.25 16.78
C PHE A 712 10.74 5.05 17.01
N ASN A 713 9.73 4.90 16.16
CA ASN A 713 8.85 3.72 16.15
C ASN A 713 8.98 3.08 14.77
N PHE A 714 9.18 1.78 14.73
CA PHE A 714 9.34 1.01 13.51
C PHE A 714 8.41 -0.20 13.49
N SER A 715 8.10 -0.67 12.28
CA SER A 715 7.43 -1.94 12.05
C SER A 715 8.28 -2.81 11.13
N ALA A 716 8.35 -4.11 11.40
CA ALA A 716 8.98 -5.08 10.52
C ALA A 716 8.24 -6.43 10.58
N GLU A 717 8.76 -7.43 9.88
CA GLU A 717 8.32 -8.81 10.05
C GLU A 717 8.62 -9.27 11.49
N PRO A 718 7.64 -9.88 12.20
CA PRO A 718 7.88 -10.55 13.47
C PRO A 718 9.08 -11.50 13.38
N MET A 719 10.08 -11.31 14.23
CA MET A 719 11.22 -12.21 14.28
C MET A 719 10.82 -13.51 14.98
N GLN A 720 11.38 -14.62 14.51
CA GLN A 720 11.36 -15.90 15.22
C GLN A 720 12.77 -16.51 15.28
N ARG A 721 13.17 -17.01 16.45
CA ARG A 721 14.45 -17.70 16.72
C ARG A 721 14.22 -18.94 17.58
N SER A 722 15.10 -19.93 17.44
CA SER A 722 15.12 -21.09 18.33
C SER A 722 16.35 -21.02 19.23
N PHE A 723 16.16 -21.22 20.53
CA PHE A 723 17.22 -21.30 21.52
C PHE A 723 17.17 -22.67 22.20
N ILE A 724 18.27 -23.40 22.14
CA ILE A 724 18.37 -24.76 22.70
C ILE A 724 19.60 -24.82 23.58
N TYR A 725 19.42 -25.25 24.82
CA TYR A 725 20.52 -25.43 25.77
C TYR A 725 20.29 -26.67 26.64
N SER A 726 21.37 -27.17 27.23
CA SER A 726 21.34 -28.20 28.28
C SER A 726 21.70 -27.56 29.62
N LEU A 727 20.96 -27.90 30.67
CA LEU A 727 21.26 -27.46 32.04
C LEU A 727 22.23 -28.45 32.69
N ASP A 728 23.50 -28.09 32.80
CA ASP A 728 24.56 -28.96 33.30
C ASP A 728 24.60 -28.99 34.83
N ASP A 729 24.24 -27.88 35.48
CA ASP A 729 24.08 -27.77 36.93
C ASP A 729 22.95 -26.78 37.30
N PRO A 730 21.85 -27.24 37.93
CA PRO A 730 20.72 -26.38 38.34
C PRO A 730 21.01 -25.49 39.56
N THR A 731 22.03 -25.80 40.37
CA THR A 731 22.37 -25.03 41.58
C THR A 731 23.13 -23.75 41.21
N TYR A 732 24.04 -23.87 40.24
CA TYR A 732 24.86 -22.75 39.75
C TYR A 732 24.37 -22.20 38.40
N ASN A 733 23.26 -22.73 37.87
CA ASN A 733 22.72 -22.41 36.54
C ASN A 733 23.77 -22.54 35.42
N THR A 734 24.63 -23.57 35.51
CA THR A 734 25.64 -23.85 34.48
C THR A 734 24.95 -24.50 33.28
N THR A 735 25.17 -23.98 32.07
CA THR A 735 24.49 -24.46 30.87
C THR A 735 25.42 -24.60 29.66
N SER A 736 25.16 -25.60 28.84
CA SER A 736 25.77 -25.79 27.53
C SER A 736 24.80 -25.41 26.43
N VAL A 737 25.10 -24.34 25.68
CA VAL A 737 24.27 -23.90 24.55
C VAL A 737 24.46 -24.85 23.36
N VAL A 738 23.35 -25.39 22.84
CA VAL A 738 23.33 -26.28 21.67
C VAL A 738 22.92 -25.53 20.40
N LEU A 739 22.02 -24.56 20.52
CA LEU A 739 21.62 -23.66 19.44
C LEU A 739 21.38 -22.27 20.02
N ASP A 740 22.18 -21.30 19.58
CA ASP A 740 22.34 -20.03 20.27
C ASP A 740 21.30 -18.95 19.90
N GLY A 741 20.32 -19.26 19.05
CA GLY A 741 19.39 -18.25 18.52
C GLY A 741 20.05 -17.14 17.67
N LYS A 742 21.39 -17.08 17.65
CA LYS A 742 22.22 -16.21 16.82
C LYS A 742 22.19 -16.66 15.37
N LEU A 743 22.19 -15.69 14.45
CA LEU A 743 22.45 -15.99 13.04
C LEU A 743 23.90 -16.45 12.89
N ALA A 744 24.13 -17.50 12.09
CA ALA A 744 25.50 -17.90 11.79
C ALA A 744 26.24 -16.72 11.16
N GLU A 745 27.51 -16.53 11.51
CA GLU A 745 28.29 -15.33 11.18
C GLU A 745 28.28 -14.98 9.68
N GLN A 746 28.36 -16.00 8.82
CA GLN A 746 28.23 -15.90 7.35
C GLN A 746 26.88 -15.35 6.83
N TYR A 747 25.90 -15.21 7.71
CA TYR A 747 24.55 -14.70 7.46
C TYR A 747 24.17 -13.52 8.36
N GLY A 748 25.01 -13.12 9.34
CA GLY A 748 24.70 -12.01 10.26
C GLY A 748 24.40 -10.71 9.50
N LEU A 749 25.17 -10.42 8.45
CA LEU A 749 25.01 -9.27 7.55
C LEU A 749 23.94 -9.47 6.44
N LYS A 750 23.01 -10.42 6.61
CA LYS A 750 21.95 -10.72 5.61
C LYS A 750 20.53 -10.59 6.14
N TYR A 751 20.37 -10.43 7.45
CA TYR A 751 19.06 -10.30 8.09
C TYR A 751 19.03 -9.08 9.00
N PHE A 752 17.85 -8.49 9.13
CA PHE A 752 17.57 -7.39 10.04
C PHE A 752 17.95 -7.72 11.50
N GLU A 753 18.66 -6.80 12.15
CA GLU A 753 19.00 -6.82 13.59
C GLU A 753 17.90 -6.08 14.39
N PRO A 754 17.05 -6.78 15.17
CA PRO A 754 16.02 -6.14 15.96
C PRO A 754 16.62 -5.34 17.13
N THR A 755 15.83 -4.43 17.66
CA THR A 755 16.06 -3.80 18.97
C THR A 755 15.34 -4.61 20.06
N PRO A 756 15.84 -4.63 21.32
CA PRO A 756 15.14 -5.29 22.42
C PRO A 756 13.80 -4.63 22.75
N PHE A 757 13.61 -3.35 22.41
CA PHE A 757 12.42 -2.57 22.79
C PHE A 757 11.19 -2.96 21.94
N SER A 758 10.56 -4.07 22.35
CA SER A 758 9.47 -4.75 21.66
C SER A 758 8.68 -5.59 22.66
N ASP A 759 7.53 -6.10 22.22
CA ASP A 759 6.86 -7.23 22.88
C ASP A 759 7.51 -8.54 22.41
N TRP A 760 7.73 -9.46 23.35
CA TRP A 760 8.38 -10.76 23.15
C TRP A 760 7.48 -11.89 23.64
N SER A 761 7.51 -13.01 22.91
CA SER A 761 6.78 -14.23 23.21
C SER A 761 7.71 -15.43 23.13
N VAL A 762 7.53 -16.38 24.03
CA VAL A 762 8.41 -17.54 24.13
C VAL A 762 7.61 -18.79 24.41
N LYS A 763 7.98 -19.86 23.71
CA LYS A 763 7.30 -21.16 23.78
C LYS A 763 8.27 -22.30 24.00
N VAL A 764 7.89 -23.23 24.87
CA VAL A 764 8.54 -24.53 25.01
C VAL A 764 8.08 -25.41 23.85
N LYS A 765 9.01 -25.79 22.98
CA LYS A 765 8.69 -26.64 21.82
C LYS A 765 8.21 -28.01 22.29
N ASN A 766 7.21 -28.56 21.61
CA ASN A 766 6.61 -29.87 21.93
C ASN A 766 5.98 -29.95 23.33
N PHE A 767 5.50 -28.82 23.88
CA PHE A 767 4.91 -28.77 25.23
C PHE A 767 3.78 -29.82 25.43
N LYS A 768 2.89 -29.97 24.45
CA LYS A 768 1.74 -30.91 24.55
C LYS A 768 2.10 -32.39 24.41
N THR A 769 3.27 -32.69 23.84
CA THR A 769 3.66 -34.07 23.46
C THR A 769 4.84 -34.60 24.25
N SER A 770 5.42 -33.79 25.15
CA SER A 770 6.57 -34.17 25.99
C SER A 770 6.19 -34.10 27.47
N ASN A 771 6.87 -34.88 28.32
CA ASN A 771 6.76 -34.69 29.77
C ASN A 771 7.42 -33.37 30.17
N ASN A 772 6.60 -32.40 30.60
CA ASN A 772 7.00 -31.05 31.01
C ASN A 772 6.77 -30.75 32.50
N ASP A 773 6.60 -31.78 33.33
CA ASP A 773 6.41 -31.62 34.77
C ASP A 773 7.57 -30.87 35.45
N TYR A 774 8.75 -30.87 34.83
CA TYR A 774 9.91 -30.13 35.33
C TYR A 774 9.70 -28.61 35.32
N LEU A 775 8.79 -28.07 34.50
CA LEU A 775 8.55 -26.63 34.42
C LEU A 775 7.94 -26.06 35.71
N LYS A 776 7.32 -26.89 36.56
CA LYS A 776 6.83 -26.46 37.89
C LYS A 776 7.97 -26.09 38.86
N TYR A 777 9.19 -26.51 38.54
CA TYR A 777 10.40 -26.22 39.31
C TYR A 777 11.15 -24.98 38.79
N VAL A 778 10.60 -24.28 37.79
CA VAL A 778 11.14 -22.99 37.35
C VAL A 778 10.78 -21.95 38.42
N GLU A 779 11.78 -21.26 38.93
CA GLU A 779 11.65 -20.20 39.94
C GLU A 779 11.68 -18.80 39.32
N ARG A 780 12.38 -18.65 38.18
CA ARG A 780 12.49 -17.39 37.43
C ARG A 780 13.03 -17.65 36.03
N LEU A 781 12.89 -16.66 35.17
CA LEU A 781 13.52 -16.61 33.87
C LEU A 781 14.62 -15.56 33.84
N ARG A 782 15.73 -15.90 33.20
CA ARG A 782 16.81 -14.95 32.92
C ARG A 782 16.91 -14.75 31.41
N VAL A 783 16.68 -13.51 30.99
CA VAL A 783 16.78 -13.09 29.60
C VAL A 783 18.14 -12.44 29.38
N GLU A 784 18.88 -12.95 28.40
CA GLU A 784 20.10 -12.30 27.91
C GLU A 784 19.87 -11.71 26.52
N PHE A 785 20.34 -10.49 26.35
CA PHE A 785 20.44 -9.81 25.07
C PHE A 785 21.91 -9.53 24.76
N GLU A 786 22.33 -9.89 23.55
CA GLU A 786 23.66 -9.60 23.04
C GLU A 786 23.56 -9.00 21.64
N GLY A 787 24.50 -8.12 21.32
CA GLY A 787 24.64 -7.53 19.99
C GLY A 787 25.51 -6.30 20.04
N ASN A 788 25.13 -5.27 19.28
CA ASN A 788 25.84 -3.99 19.24
C ASN A 788 24.99 -2.83 19.76
N ALA A 789 25.60 -1.92 20.50
CA ALA A 789 24.94 -0.75 21.04
C ALA A 789 25.81 0.51 20.92
N ILE A 790 25.17 1.67 20.93
CA ILE A 790 25.84 2.97 21.02
C ILE A 790 25.63 3.49 22.45
N PRO A 791 26.69 3.74 23.22
CA PRO A 791 26.59 4.34 24.55
C PRO A 791 25.84 5.68 24.56
N ASN A 792 24.96 5.86 25.54
CA ASN A 792 24.31 7.12 25.86
C ASN A 792 25.27 7.99 26.68
N SER A 793 25.37 9.27 26.32
CA SER A 793 26.20 10.25 27.05
C SER A 793 25.49 10.85 28.28
N ALA A 794 24.17 10.67 28.40
CA ALA A 794 23.41 11.09 29.57
C ALA A 794 23.53 10.06 30.70
N ALA A 795 23.87 10.52 31.90
CA ALA A 795 23.95 9.67 33.07
C ALA A 795 22.62 8.94 33.30
N CYS A 796 22.66 7.62 33.41
CA CYS A 796 21.56 6.86 33.99
C CYS A 796 21.27 7.45 35.36
N ALA A 797 20.12 8.08 35.54
CA ALA A 797 19.70 8.48 36.87
C ALA A 797 19.53 7.19 37.68
N ASN A 798 20.48 6.90 38.59
CA ASN A 798 20.35 5.84 39.57
C ASN A 798 18.98 6.01 40.25
N ARG A 799 18.04 5.10 39.97
CA ARG A 799 16.76 4.99 40.66
C ARG A 799 16.64 3.60 41.25
#